data_AF-A0A843GLD5-F1
#
_entry.id   AF-A0A843GLD5-F1
#
_cell.length_a   1.000
_cell.length_b   1.000
_cell.length_c   1.000
_cell.angle_alpha   90.00
_cell.angle_beta   90.00
_cell.angle_gamma   90.00
#
_symmetry.space_group_name_H-M   'P 1'
#
loop_
_entity.id
_entity.type
_entity.pdbx_description
1 polymer ?
#
loop_
_entity_poly.entity_id
_entity_poly.type
_entity_poly.pdbx_seq_one_letter_code
_entity_poly.pdbx_strand_id
1 'polypeptide(L)'
;MNESLEDYIKNYPFLQYINEDKSRYKHAKDAGYDDPDDLFLIGDSGGFLLNINPEDKFVNTHLFTEMADFYRANKTFTFYKEDSIPHRQLRKREEYRRRHGFEAPCLLRNGKVVNIRITGAHYNFLNYTMIEQLDVKSVKSTDNASVGKKFYDFSKFIDAQYWTHHVKEFAIRNGFHLLIDKTRRGGFSYIEAADSANDINLNARKVLIHVAIDKKYLTAKGGLTDFTINNLRFYETKTFFKRGILSTDKENFTLGFKLPNGLVSPKSWNSGLFSVSAMNNPNCAIGKDAMKVKTEEISTMDNFDEFMAVTEPAMRTGSYVTGNLVGWGTATEGNMQTFEQNFYSPKSYGFMPFENVWDKDCRNEICGYFKAYAWGLQGQIGDQYAMDEDGNSNLELGLRIAYEEREKKKKTAKTFAEYINYLGQYANMPSESFSSTTENLFSSEELMSWEERLRTDNSFNFYVDGLLFEKGNKVEFKTNARIEAEGGKHNVDFWDWIVGVPIKGHEHHHGCIRKWFNPVQIQYTDNEGKTVFGTPPGYYSISYDPVGVNKENKLITNKHSHNSIEVWMNPNKYNGFKTALVAAYYGRPEKLEEADRICYLLAKYYNCIGAVGVEVNRGETVSNFTKWKALKYLMKDPVQIWDTSLKSQVSSTYGIVIGDGPRKLEGLRLLKEMLYSEIGKNDLGNTVRVFHTIYCYQHILELKKWNSIGNFDRVSSMIIRALQWKLCDVEAAKELAHRKKVIDDKNNILTRDWF
;
A
#
# COMPACT_ATOMS: atom_id res chain seq x y z
N MET A 1 9.72 -31.34 -1.26
CA MET A 1 9.94 -29.87 -1.18
C MET A 1 8.84 -29.21 -1.98
N ASN A 2 8.22 -28.16 -1.45
CA ASN A 2 7.16 -27.42 -2.14
C ASN A 2 7.84 -26.43 -3.09
N GLU A 3 7.88 -26.72 -4.41
CA GLU A 3 8.60 -25.91 -5.41
C GLU A 3 8.20 -24.42 -5.35
N SER A 4 6.93 -24.13 -5.03
CA SER A 4 6.42 -22.75 -4.88
C SER A 4 7.02 -21.96 -3.71
N LEU A 5 7.45 -22.62 -2.61
CA LEU A 5 8.05 -21.97 -1.45
C LEU A 5 9.51 -21.60 -1.73
N GLU A 6 10.26 -22.50 -2.34
CA GLU A 6 11.66 -22.23 -2.71
C GLU A 6 11.73 -21.07 -3.71
N ASP A 7 10.82 -21.04 -4.69
CA ASP A 7 10.70 -19.93 -5.63
C ASP A 7 10.30 -18.62 -4.94
N TYR A 8 9.41 -18.65 -3.95
CA TYR A 8 9.07 -17.46 -3.16
C TYR A 8 10.27 -16.89 -2.42
N ILE A 9 11.04 -17.75 -1.73
CA ILE A 9 12.21 -17.32 -0.95
C ILE A 9 13.30 -16.79 -1.88
N LYS A 10 13.61 -17.52 -2.96
CA LYS A 10 14.62 -17.13 -3.94
C LYS A 10 14.31 -15.79 -4.62
N ASN A 11 13.03 -15.49 -4.81
CA ASN A 11 12.56 -14.26 -5.44
C ASN A 11 12.09 -13.19 -4.45
N TYR A 12 12.41 -13.33 -3.16
CA TYR A 12 12.07 -12.32 -2.17
C TYR A 12 13.00 -11.10 -2.29
N PRO A 13 12.50 -9.89 -2.58
CA PRO A 13 13.32 -8.73 -2.98
C PRO A 13 14.41 -8.37 -1.97
N PHE A 14 14.07 -8.33 -0.68
CA PHE A 14 15.01 -7.89 0.34
C PHE A 14 16.14 -8.91 0.57
N LEU A 15 15.87 -10.21 0.39
CA LEU A 15 16.92 -11.24 0.45
C LEU A 15 17.83 -11.18 -0.77
N GLN A 16 17.27 -10.95 -1.97
CA GLN A 16 18.07 -10.72 -3.18
C GLN A 16 18.98 -9.51 -3.01
N TYR A 17 18.45 -8.41 -2.47
CA TYR A 17 19.22 -7.23 -2.13
C TYR A 17 20.36 -7.53 -1.15
N ILE A 18 20.10 -8.25 -0.05
CA ILE A 18 21.14 -8.60 0.92
C ILE A 18 22.27 -9.40 0.26
N ASN A 19 21.93 -10.32 -0.65
CA ASN A 19 22.90 -11.19 -1.32
C ASN A 19 23.57 -10.56 -2.56
N GLU A 20 23.12 -9.38 -3.01
CA GLU A 20 23.71 -8.73 -4.20
C GLU A 20 25.08 -8.11 -3.90
N ASP A 21 25.91 -8.01 -4.95
CA ASP A 21 27.15 -7.24 -4.89
C ASP A 21 26.84 -5.74 -4.84
N LYS A 22 27.19 -5.12 -3.71
CA LYS A 22 26.96 -3.71 -3.41
C LYS A 22 28.14 -2.81 -3.79
N SER A 23 29.24 -3.36 -4.32
CA SER A 23 30.47 -2.63 -4.65
C SER A 23 30.27 -1.46 -5.62
N ARG A 24 29.21 -1.51 -6.44
CA ARG A 24 28.85 -0.45 -7.39
C ARG A 24 28.21 0.79 -6.74
N TYR A 25 27.67 0.66 -5.54
CA TYR A 25 26.97 1.76 -4.88
C TYR A 25 27.95 2.70 -4.17
N LYS A 26 27.63 3.99 -4.21
CA LYS A 26 28.41 4.99 -3.51
C LYS A 26 28.06 4.95 -2.01
N HIS A 27 29.09 5.00 -1.15
CA HIS A 27 28.88 5.16 0.28
C HIS A 27 28.36 6.56 0.61
N ALA A 28 27.41 6.65 1.55
CA ALA A 28 26.80 7.91 1.93
C ALA A 28 27.82 8.91 2.50
N LYS A 29 28.79 8.42 3.30
CA LYS A 29 29.90 9.24 3.83
C LYS A 29 30.71 9.93 2.72
N ASP A 30 30.94 9.25 1.59
CA ASP A 30 31.70 9.76 0.45
C ASP A 30 30.88 10.74 -0.41
N ALA A 31 29.58 10.85 -0.14
CA ALA A 31 28.66 11.81 -0.77
C ALA A 31 28.39 13.04 0.12
N GLY A 32 29.07 13.18 1.25
CA GLY A 32 28.92 14.32 2.15
C GLY A 32 27.83 14.16 3.21
N TYR A 33 27.26 12.96 3.36
CA TYR A 33 26.38 12.65 4.49
C TYR A 33 27.19 12.29 5.74
N ASP A 34 26.65 12.61 6.91
CA ASP A 34 27.25 12.29 8.19
C ASP A 34 26.93 10.82 8.59
N ASP A 35 27.72 9.89 8.05
CA ASP A 35 27.66 8.44 8.28
C ASP A 35 28.99 7.91 8.88
N PRO A 36 29.20 8.06 10.21
CA PRO A 36 30.47 7.72 10.83
C PRO A 36 30.78 6.21 10.87
N ASP A 37 29.75 5.35 10.78
CA ASP A 37 29.89 3.89 10.87
C ASP A 37 29.86 3.20 9.49
N ASP A 38 29.70 3.98 8.41
CA ASP A 38 29.69 3.49 7.03
C ASP A 38 28.60 2.45 6.75
N LEU A 39 27.41 2.69 7.29
CA LEU A 39 26.27 1.77 7.26
C LEU A 39 25.29 2.08 6.12
N PHE A 40 25.46 3.18 5.39
CA PHE A 40 24.52 3.60 4.37
C PHE A 40 25.19 3.77 3.00
N LEU A 41 24.51 3.28 1.97
CA LEU A 41 24.86 3.45 0.57
C LEU A 41 23.80 4.31 -0.14
N ILE A 42 24.09 4.77 -1.35
CA ILE A 42 23.16 5.49 -2.22
C ILE A 42 22.85 4.61 -3.43
N GLY A 43 21.57 4.26 -3.58
CA GLY A 43 21.06 3.45 -4.67
C GLY A 43 20.87 4.20 -5.98
N ASP A 44 20.53 3.45 -7.03
CA ASP A 44 20.30 3.97 -8.38
C ASP A 44 19.05 4.87 -8.46
N SER A 45 18.06 4.66 -7.59
CA SER A 45 16.88 5.53 -7.47
C SER A 45 17.20 6.88 -6.79
N GLY A 46 18.42 7.05 -6.26
CA GLY A 46 18.82 8.16 -5.41
C GLY A 46 18.26 8.07 -3.98
N GLY A 47 17.63 6.96 -3.60
CA GLY A 47 17.31 6.63 -2.22
C GLY A 47 18.50 5.98 -1.48
N PHE A 48 18.44 5.97 -0.15
CA PHE A 48 19.44 5.29 0.67
C PHE A 48 19.24 3.78 0.70
N LEU A 49 20.34 3.07 0.91
CA LEU A 49 20.45 1.63 0.98
C LEU A 49 21.17 1.24 2.28
N LEU A 50 20.79 0.12 2.89
CA LEU A 50 21.47 -0.39 4.09
C LEU A 50 22.69 -1.22 3.70
N ASN A 51 23.89 -0.87 4.16
CA ASN A 51 25.13 -1.57 3.84
C ASN A 51 25.26 -2.92 4.58
N ILE A 52 24.33 -3.84 4.30
CA ILE A 52 24.27 -5.18 4.88
C ILE A 52 25.11 -6.13 4.01
N ASN A 53 26.10 -6.77 4.61
CA ASN A 53 26.83 -7.88 3.97
C ASN A 53 26.27 -9.21 4.48
N PRO A 54 26.02 -10.19 3.59
CA PRO A 54 25.46 -11.49 3.99
C PRO A 54 26.43 -12.33 4.85
N GLU A 55 27.74 -12.10 4.69
CA GLU A 55 28.79 -12.79 5.46
C GLU A 55 29.06 -12.17 6.83
N ASP A 56 28.53 -10.97 7.09
CA ASP A 56 28.68 -10.31 8.37
C ASP A 56 27.77 -10.96 9.42
N LYS A 57 28.34 -11.29 10.58
CA LYS A 57 27.57 -11.88 11.68
C LYS A 57 27.88 -11.17 12.99
N PHE A 58 26.84 -10.75 13.71
CA PHE A 58 27.03 -10.27 15.08
C PHE A 58 27.42 -11.42 16.00
N VAL A 59 28.42 -11.19 16.84
CA VAL A 59 28.96 -12.15 17.80
C VAL A 59 29.20 -11.45 19.13
N ASN A 60 29.28 -12.18 20.24
CA ASN A 60 29.57 -11.60 21.56
C ASN A 60 28.63 -10.44 21.94
N THR A 61 27.36 -10.45 21.53
CA THR A 61 26.50 -9.26 21.71
C THR A 61 26.16 -8.98 23.17
N HIS A 62 26.40 -9.95 24.07
CA HIS A 62 26.40 -9.77 25.52
C HIS A 62 27.36 -8.67 26.02
N LEU A 63 28.42 -8.33 25.26
CA LEU A 63 29.30 -7.22 25.61
C LEU A 63 28.59 -5.87 25.59
N PHE A 64 27.49 -5.74 24.85
CA PHE A 64 26.67 -4.54 24.84
C PHE A 64 25.79 -4.40 26.09
N THR A 65 25.65 -5.44 26.95
CA THR A 65 24.68 -5.47 28.06
C THR A 65 25.31 -5.42 29.46
N GLU A 66 26.56 -4.95 29.59
CA GLU A 66 27.33 -4.85 30.85
C GLU A 66 26.47 -4.39 32.06
N MET A 67 25.74 -3.29 31.91
CA MET A 67 24.99 -2.69 33.01
C MET A 67 23.68 -3.42 33.30
N ALA A 68 23.00 -3.95 32.27
CA ALA A 68 21.84 -4.81 32.46
C ALA A 68 22.22 -6.09 33.21
N ASP A 69 23.33 -6.72 32.86
CA ASP A 69 23.81 -7.95 33.49
C ASP A 69 24.22 -7.71 34.94
N PHE A 70 24.90 -6.59 35.21
CA PHE A 70 25.20 -6.17 36.57
C PHE A 70 23.91 -5.97 37.40
N TYR A 71 22.89 -5.32 36.85
CA TYR A 71 21.61 -5.14 37.54
C TYR A 71 20.86 -6.47 37.72
N ARG A 72 20.88 -7.37 36.74
CA ARG A 72 20.25 -8.70 36.85
C ARG A 72 20.81 -9.47 38.05
N ALA A 73 22.14 -9.46 38.22
CA ALA A 73 22.83 -10.13 39.31
C ALA A 73 22.62 -9.45 40.67
N ASN A 74 22.69 -8.12 40.73
CA ASN A 74 22.82 -7.39 42.00
C ASN A 74 21.58 -6.58 42.40
N LYS A 75 20.61 -6.43 41.50
CA LYS A 75 19.40 -5.58 41.66
C LYS A 75 19.70 -4.10 41.95
N THR A 76 20.93 -3.67 41.64
CA THR A 76 21.43 -2.30 41.65
C THR A 76 22.42 -2.13 40.50
N PHE A 77 22.62 -0.91 39.99
CA PHE A 77 23.61 -0.64 38.94
C PHE A 77 25.04 -0.38 39.48
N THR A 78 25.19 -0.20 40.79
CA THR A 78 26.50 -0.04 41.42
C THR A 78 26.43 -0.25 42.93
N PHE A 79 27.54 -0.65 43.54
CA PHE A 79 27.75 -0.66 44.99
C PHE A 79 28.42 0.60 45.51
N TYR A 80 28.84 1.51 44.62
CA TYR A 80 29.45 2.77 45.04
C TYR A 80 28.44 3.60 45.82
N LYS A 81 28.89 4.18 46.94
CA LYS A 81 28.10 5.14 47.71
C LYS A 81 27.65 6.29 46.81
N GLU A 82 26.38 6.67 46.90
CA GLU A 82 25.81 7.81 46.16
C GLU A 82 26.68 9.06 46.38
N ASP A 83 26.93 9.80 45.29
CA ASP A 83 27.80 10.98 45.21
C ASP A 83 29.31 10.81 45.52
N SER A 84 29.77 9.59 45.80
CA SER A 84 31.21 9.30 45.82
C SER A 84 31.87 9.58 44.45
N ILE A 85 33.20 9.76 44.43
CA ILE A 85 33.93 10.00 43.17
C ILE A 85 33.70 8.86 42.16
N PRO A 86 33.82 7.57 42.54
CA PRO A 86 33.54 6.45 41.62
C PRO A 86 32.09 6.44 41.11
N HIS A 87 31.11 6.75 41.97
CA HIS A 87 29.71 6.85 41.56
C HIS A 87 29.50 7.94 40.50
N ARG A 88 30.09 9.13 40.71
CA ARG A 88 29.99 10.24 39.74
C ARG A 88 30.71 9.94 38.43
N GLN A 89 31.84 9.24 38.47
CA GLN A 89 32.58 8.82 37.27
C GLN A 89 31.79 7.78 36.46
N LEU A 90 31.24 6.76 37.13
CA LEU A 90 30.40 5.75 36.48
C LEU A 90 29.18 6.41 35.82
N ARG A 91 28.48 7.29 36.54
CA ARG A 91 27.35 8.04 35.97
C ARG A 91 27.74 8.79 34.70
N LYS A 92 28.86 9.52 34.72
CA LYS A 92 29.34 10.27 33.54
C LYS A 92 29.68 9.35 32.37
N ARG A 93 30.32 8.21 32.62
CA ARG A 93 30.63 7.19 31.60
C ARG A 93 29.35 6.69 30.92
N GLU A 94 28.33 6.36 31.73
CA GLU A 94 27.08 5.82 31.19
C GLU A 94 26.21 6.89 30.54
N GLU A 95 26.19 8.13 31.04
CA GLU A 95 25.56 9.26 30.34
C GLU A 95 26.22 9.50 28.97
N TYR A 96 27.55 9.35 28.87
CA TYR A 96 28.28 9.43 27.59
C TYR A 96 27.87 8.31 26.63
N ARG A 97 27.85 7.05 27.10
CA ARG A 97 27.44 5.90 26.26
C ARG A 97 25.99 6.00 25.79
N ARG A 98 25.07 6.46 26.65
CA ARG A 98 23.66 6.70 26.28
C ARG A 98 23.47 7.84 25.26
N ARG A 99 24.43 8.75 25.15
CA ARG A 99 24.39 9.88 24.20
C ARG A 99 25.09 9.56 22.88
N HIS A 100 26.25 8.91 22.93
CA HIS A 100 27.14 8.75 21.77
C HIS A 100 27.25 7.31 21.27
N GLY A 101 26.70 6.35 22.01
CA GLY A 101 26.80 4.93 21.70
C GLY A 101 27.96 4.25 22.42
N PHE A 102 28.13 2.98 22.09
CA PHE A 102 29.17 2.12 22.65
C PHE A 102 29.70 1.20 21.56
N GLU A 103 31.03 1.04 21.54
CA GLU A 103 31.76 0.25 20.56
C GLU A 103 32.37 -0.97 21.27
N ALA A 104 32.21 -2.15 20.66
CA ALA A 104 32.71 -3.41 21.19
C ALA A 104 33.03 -4.41 20.05
N PRO A 105 33.90 -5.41 20.27
CA PRO A 105 34.28 -6.42 19.28
C PRO A 105 33.15 -7.44 19.05
N CYS A 106 32.10 -6.99 18.38
CA CYS A 106 30.84 -7.71 18.26
C CYS A 106 30.41 -8.02 16.82
N LEU A 107 31.28 -7.83 15.83
CA LEU A 107 30.99 -8.18 14.44
C LEU A 107 32.08 -9.10 13.88
N LEU A 108 31.69 -10.28 13.41
CA LEU A 108 32.52 -11.13 12.58
C LEU A 108 32.38 -10.67 11.13
N ARG A 109 33.46 -10.14 10.56
CA ARG A 109 33.55 -9.70 9.16
C ARG A 109 34.81 -10.29 8.53
N ASN A 110 34.67 -10.95 7.38
CA ASN A 110 35.78 -11.62 6.68
C ASN A 110 36.59 -12.56 7.59
N GLY A 111 35.90 -13.32 8.45
CA GLY A 111 36.52 -14.26 9.40
C GLY A 111 37.27 -13.62 10.58
N LYS A 112 37.19 -12.29 10.76
CA LYS A 112 37.80 -11.57 11.88
C LYS A 112 36.75 -10.85 12.71
N VAL A 113 36.89 -10.93 14.03
CA VAL A 113 36.08 -10.12 14.94
C VAL A 113 36.59 -8.68 14.90
N VAL A 114 35.72 -7.75 14.54
CA VAL A 114 35.98 -6.31 14.48
C VAL A 114 35.05 -5.58 15.43
N ASN A 115 35.46 -4.38 15.81
CA ASN A 115 34.62 -3.49 16.59
C ASN A 115 33.46 -2.96 15.75
N ILE A 116 32.29 -2.86 16.38
CA ILE A 116 31.12 -2.20 15.81
C ILE A 116 30.42 -1.35 16.89
N ARG A 117 29.90 -0.20 16.47
CA ARG A 117 29.21 0.74 17.36
C ARG A 117 27.70 0.50 17.33
N ILE A 118 27.08 0.48 18.51
CA ILE A 118 25.64 0.69 18.65
C ILE A 118 25.36 2.15 19.04
N THR A 119 24.26 2.72 18.55
CA THR A 119 23.89 4.11 18.85
C THR A 119 23.60 4.32 20.34
N GLY A 120 23.62 5.57 20.81
CA GLY A 120 23.33 5.89 22.21
C GLY A 120 21.92 5.46 22.65
N ALA A 121 20.94 5.62 21.75
CA ALA A 121 19.58 5.16 21.96
C ALA A 121 19.49 3.62 22.07
N HIS A 122 20.24 2.89 21.24
CA HIS A 122 20.29 1.43 21.31
C HIS A 122 20.98 0.95 22.59
N TYR A 123 22.11 1.55 22.99
CA TYR A 123 22.77 1.24 24.26
C TYR A 123 21.85 1.45 25.46
N ASN A 124 21.07 2.55 25.46
CA ASN A 124 20.07 2.83 26.48
C ASN A 124 18.96 1.76 26.50
N PHE A 125 18.46 1.38 25.32
CA PHE A 125 17.44 0.35 25.17
C PHE A 125 17.87 -1.00 25.75
N LEU A 126 19.12 -1.41 25.50
CA LEU A 126 19.68 -2.66 26.01
C LEU A 126 19.96 -2.65 27.52
N ASN A 127 20.48 -1.54 28.06
CA ASN A 127 21.00 -1.51 29.43
C ASN A 127 20.03 -0.94 30.47
N TYR A 128 19.07 -0.13 30.04
CA TYR A 128 18.23 0.66 30.94
C TYR A 128 16.73 0.59 30.62
N THR A 129 16.33 -0.24 29.66
CA THR A 129 14.91 -0.46 29.34
C THR A 129 14.54 -1.92 29.54
N MET A 130 13.50 -2.15 30.35
CA MET A 130 12.90 -3.46 30.56
C MET A 130 11.60 -3.58 29.75
N ILE A 131 11.42 -4.75 29.12
CA ILE A 131 10.31 -5.04 28.21
C ILE A 131 9.67 -6.38 28.55
N GLU A 132 8.42 -6.57 28.15
CA GLU A 132 7.86 -7.93 28.08
C GLU A 132 8.39 -8.64 26.84
N GLN A 133 9.13 -9.72 27.04
CA GLN A 133 9.75 -10.49 25.96
C GLN A 133 9.52 -12.00 26.14
N LEU A 134 9.74 -12.76 25.07
CA LEU A 134 9.63 -14.22 25.09
C LEU A 134 10.72 -14.83 25.99
N ASP A 135 10.30 -15.63 26.97
CA ASP A 135 11.20 -16.52 27.69
C ASP A 135 11.49 -17.74 26.83
N VAL A 136 12.61 -17.70 26.11
CA VAL A 136 13.05 -18.78 25.20
C VAL A 136 13.16 -20.12 25.92
N LYS A 137 13.52 -20.12 27.22
CA LYS A 137 13.62 -21.37 28.01
C LYS A 137 12.26 -21.99 28.33
N SER A 138 11.19 -21.20 28.24
CA SER A 138 9.82 -21.67 28.44
C SER A 138 9.17 -22.23 27.18
N VAL A 139 9.82 -22.07 26.01
CA VAL A 139 9.28 -22.49 24.72
C VAL A 139 9.18 -24.01 24.67
N LYS A 140 7.98 -24.50 24.32
CA LYS A 140 7.71 -25.90 24.02
C LYS A 140 7.18 -25.98 22.60
N SER A 141 7.94 -26.64 21.73
CA SER A 141 7.54 -26.90 20.35
C SER A 141 7.09 -28.34 20.19
N THR A 142 6.00 -28.53 19.46
CA THR A 142 5.46 -29.81 19.00
C THR A 142 5.13 -29.67 17.51
N ASP A 143 4.86 -30.78 16.83
CA ASP A 143 4.44 -30.76 15.42
C ASP A 143 3.15 -29.93 15.19
N ASN A 144 2.34 -29.72 16.23
CA ASN A 144 1.08 -28.99 16.16
C ASN A 144 1.22 -27.50 16.50
N ALA A 145 2.02 -27.16 17.51
CA ALA A 145 2.16 -25.79 17.99
C ALA A 145 3.46 -25.55 18.77
N SER A 146 3.93 -24.30 18.70
CA SER A 146 4.94 -23.73 19.60
C SER A 146 4.30 -22.78 20.58
N VAL A 147 4.51 -22.99 21.88
CA VAL A 147 3.98 -22.13 22.95
C VAL A 147 5.10 -21.69 23.89
N GLY A 148 5.04 -20.45 24.35
CA GLY A 148 6.01 -19.88 25.28
C GLY A 148 5.38 -18.84 26.19
N LYS A 149 6.06 -18.53 27.30
CA LYS A 149 5.64 -17.50 28.26
C LYS A 149 6.38 -16.19 28.00
N LYS A 150 5.75 -15.08 28.37
CA LYS A 150 6.43 -13.80 28.47
C LYS A 150 6.98 -13.60 29.88
N PHE A 151 8.10 -12.90 29.97
CA PHE A 151 8.66 -12.42 31.22
C PHE A 151 9.16 -10.99 31.03
N TYR A 152 9.25 -10.25 32.14
CA TYR A 152 9.68 -8.85 32.14
C TYR A 152 11.16 -8.76 32.48
N ASP A 153 11.99 -8.34 31.52
CA ASP A 153 13.46 -8.26 31.65
C ASP A 153 14.05 -7.24 30.66
N PHE A 154 15.35 -6.92 30.77
CA PHE A 154 16.04 -6.03 29.83
C PHE A 154 16.04 -6.57 28.41
N SER A 155 15.88 -5.67 27.43
CA SER A 155 15.84 -6.04 26.02
C SER A 155 17.09 -6.81 25.57
N LYS A 156 16.93 -7.62 24.53
CA LYS A 156 18.01 -8.39 23.90
C LYS A 156 18.46 -7.68 22.63
N PHE A 157 19.71 -7.90 22.25
CA PHE A 157 20.19 -7.46 20.95
C PHE A 157 19.47 -8.23 19.84
N ILE A 158 19.01 -7.50 18.81
CA ILE A 158 18.41 -8.04 17.59
C ILE A 158 18.94 -7.20 16.43
N ASP A 159 19.46 -7.84 15.39
CA ASP A 159 20.05 -7.20 14.21
C ASP A 159 19.09 -6.23 13.49
N ALA A 160 17.81 -6.58 13.32
CA ALA A 160 16.80 -5.71 12.74
C ALA A 160 16.60 -4.41 13.56
N GLN A 161 16.77 -4.50 14.89
CA GLN A 161 16.70 -3.34 15.77
C GLN A 161 18.00 -2.51 15.71
N TYR A 162 19.16 -3.14 15.56
CA TYR A 162 20.42 -2.45 15.26
C TYR A 162 20.26 -1.51 14.06
N TRP A 163 19.74 -2.03 12.94
CA TRP A 163 19.50 -1.23 11.74
C TRP A 163 18.48 -0.12 11.97
N THR A 164 17.38 -0.42 12.65
CA THR A 164 16.34 0.57 12.99
C THR A 164 16.92 1.73 13.81
N HIS A 165 17.77 1.44 14.79
CA HIS A 165 18.41 2.47 15.62
C HIS A 165 19.40 3.33 14.84
N HIS A 166 20.17 2.73 13.92
CA HIS A 166 21.10 3.45 13.05
C HIS A 166 20.40 4.30 12.00
N VAL A 167 19.31 3.80 11.40
CA VAL A 167 18.45 4.58 10.48
C VAL A 167 17.93 5.84 11.17
N LYS A 168 17.47 5.73 12.42
CA LYS A 168 17.01 6.88 13.20
C LYS A 168 18.12 7.89 13.48
N GLU A 169 19.30 7.42 13.87
CA GLU A 169 20.42 8.32 14.15
C GLU A 169 20.91 9.01 12.87
N PHE A 170 21.04 8.26 11.76
CA PHE A 170 21.41 8.82 10.45
C PHE A 170 20.42 9.87 9.97
N ALA A 171 19.11 9.63 10.12
CA ALA A 171 18.08 10.60 9.77
C ALA A 171 18.25 11.92 10.56
N ILE A 172 18.50 11.83 11.87
CA ILE A 172 18.73 13.01 12.73
C ILE A 172 20.00 13.76 12.31
N ARG A 173 21.12 13.05 12.12
CA ARG A 173 22.42 13.65 11.75
C ARG A 173 22.37 14.43 10.44
N ASN A 174 21.52 13.97 9.51
CA ASN A 174 21.41 14.53 8.17
C ASN A 174 20.15 15.39 7.95
N GLY A 175 19.41 15.72 9.02
CA GLY A 175 18.26 16.63 8.96
C GLY A 175 17.01 16.05 8.29
N PHE A 176 16.88 14.73 8.23
CA PHE A 176 15.69 14.04 7.74
C PHE A 176 14.66 13.78 8.84
N HIS A 177 13.41 13.60 8.42
CA HIS A 177 12.37 12.94 9.20
C HIS A 177 12.34 11.45 8.85
N LEU A 178 11.62 10.63 9.62
CA LEU A 178 11.52 9.20 9.37
C LEU A 178 10.06 8.73 9.35
N LEU A 179 9.71 7.95 8.32
CA LEU A 179 8.42 7.29 8.19
C LEU A 179 8.65 5.79 8.09
N ILE A 180 8.02 5.01 8.96
CA ILE A 180 8.27 3.58 9.13
C ILE A 180 6.99 2.78 8.97
N ASP A 181 6.98 1.85 8.01
CA ASP A 181 6.00 0.78 7.97
C ASP A 181 6.60 -0.50 8.57
N LYS A 182 5.87 -1.14 9.48
CA LYS A 182 6.36 -2.27 10.26
C LYS A 182 5.28 -3.30 10.52
N THR A 183 5.71 -4.54 10.72
CA THR A 183 4.85 -5.63 11.20
C THR A 183 4.33 -5.40 12.64
N ARG A 184 3.17 -6.01 12.94
CA ARG A 184 2.59 -6.02 14.29
C ARG A 184 3.56 -6.68 15.28
N ARG A 185 3.60 -6.16 16.51
CA ARG A 185 4.46 -6.65 17.62
C ARG A 185 5.97 -6.62 17.36
N GLY A 186 6.47 -5.83 16.42
CA GLY A 186 7.91 -5.63 16.19
C GLY A 186 8.67 -4.85 17.29
N GLY A 187 8.09 -4.58 18.45
CA GLY A 187 8.75 -3.88 19.57
C GLY A 187 8.89 -2.36 19.44
N PHE A 188 8.38 -1.74 18.37
CA PHE A 188 8.54 -0.31 18.09
C PHE A 188 8.07 0.61 19.21
N SER A 189 6.92 0.36 19.86
CA SER A 189 6.47 1.22 20.98
C SER A 189 7.46 1.20 22.15
N TYR A 190 8.19 0.09 22.39
CA TYR A 190 9.26 0.06 23.40
C TYR A 190 10.50 0.83 22.94
N ILE A 191 10.93 0.65 21.68
CA ILE A 191 12.08 1.36 21.08
C ILE A 191 11.85 2.86 21.12
N GLU A 192 10.67 3.32 20.69
CA GLU A 192 10.33 4.73 20.65
C GLU A 192 10.15 5.33 22.04
N ALA A 193 9.56 4.58 22.97
CA ALA A 193 9.44 5.01 24.35
C ALA A 193 10.80 5.12 25.06
N ALA A 194 11.71 4.18 24.81
CA ALA A 194 13.07 4.22 25.35
C ALA A 194 13.87 5.40 24.80
N ASP A 195 13.78 5.65 23.50
CA ASP A 195 14.42 6.79 22.85
C ASP A 195 13.88 8.13 23.40
N SER A 196 12.56 8.26 23.56
CA SER A 196 11.94 9.47 24.16
C SER A 196 12.37 9.69 25.62
N ALA A 197 12.37 8.62 26.42
CA ALA A 197 12.80 8.70 27.81
C ALA A 197 14.29 9.07 27.93
N ASN A 198 15.13 8.51 27.04
CA ASN A 198 16.56 8.80 27.01
C ASN A 198 16.80 10.28 26.74
N ASP A 199 16.16 10.83 25.71
CA ASP A 199 16.33 12.22 25.28
C ASP A 199 15.89 13.23 26.32
N ILE A 200 14.73 13.03 26.94
CA ILE A 200 14.21 13.90 28.00
C ILE A 200 15.14 13.84 29.22
N ASN A 201 15.71 12.67 29.54
CA ASN A 201 16.61 12.50 30.68
C ASN A 201 18.03 13.03 30.43
N LEU A 202 18.50 13.04 29.19
CA LEU A 202 19.85 13.49 28.81
C LEU A 202 19.93 14.98 28.48
N ASN A 203 18.83 15.60 28.04
CA ASN A 203 18.81 17.01 27.64
C ASN A 203 17.91 17.81 28.58
N ALA A 204 18.44 18.88 29.18
CA ALA A 204 17.70 19.81 30.02
C ALA A 204 16.94 20.83 29.17
N ARG A 205 15.78 21.29 29.65
CA ARG A 205 14.93 22.31 29.01
C ARG A 205 14.53 21.96 27.57
N LYS A 206 14.23 20.69 27.32
CA LYS A 206 13.77 20.20 26.01
C LYS A 206 12.37 19.62 26.09
N VAL A 207 11.65 19.75 24.98
CA VAL A 207 10.29 19.26 24.82
C VAL A 207 10.28 18.13 23.79
N LEU A 208 9.56 17.06 24.11
CA LEU A 208 9.22 15.98 23.18
C LEU A 208 7.70 15.84 23.12
N ILE A 209 7.16 15.54 21.93
CA ILE A 209 5.72 15.40 21.74
C ILE A 209 5.42 14.01 21.18
N HIS A 210 4.49 13.30 21.83
CA HIS A 210 3.84 12.14 21.27
C HIS A 210 2.48 12.52 20.69
N VAL A 211 2.22 12.02 19.49
CA VAL A 211 1.01 12.26 18.70
C VAL A 211 0.41 10.92 18.32
N ALA A 212 -0.91 10.83 18.37
CA ALA A 212 -1.67 9.76 17.73
C ALA A 212 -3.01 10.35 17.25
N ILE A 213 -3.77 9.59 16.47
CA ILE A 213 -5.14 10.02 16.13
C ILE A 213 -5.96 10.23 17.41
N ASP A 214 -5.93 9.27 18.33
CA ASP A 214 -6.64 9.28 19.61
C ASP A 214 -5.64 9.19 20.77
N LYS A 215 -5.80 10.04 21.79
CA LYS A 215 -4.94 10.08 22.99
C LYS A 215 -4.86 8.72 23.69
N LYS A 216 -5.87 7.85 23.56
CA LYS A 216 -5.85 6.51 24.20
C LYS A 216 -4.66 5.67 23.75
N TYR A 217 -4.20 5.82 22.51
CA TYR A 217 -3.02 5.09 22.01
C TYR A 217 -1.73 5.53 22.70
N LEU A 218 -1.72 6.73 23.30
CA LEU A 218 -0.58 7.28 24.01
C LEU A 218 -0.63 7.01 25.52
N THR A 219 -1.73 7.41 26.18
CA THR A 219 -1.78 7.55 27.65
C THR A 219 -2.38 6.35 28.37
N ALA A 220 -3.13 5.49 27.68
CA ALA A 220 -3.64 4.25 28.25
C ALA A 220 -2.51 3.29 28.60
N LYS A 221 -2.79 2.32 29.48
CA LYS A 221 -1.79 1.31 29.87
C LYS A 221 -1.30 0.56 28.63
N GLY A 222 0.01 0.56 28.41
CA GLY A 222 0.62 -0.04 27.22
C GLY A 222 0.65 0.84 25.97
N GLY A 223 0.27 2.11 26.07
CA GLY A 223 0.52 3.12 25.04
C GLY A 223 1.94 3.71 25.12
N LEU A 224 2.37 4.41 24.06
CA LEU A 224 3.74 4.95 23.96
C LEU A 224 4.13 5.89 25.12
N THR A 225 3.25 6.82 25.50
CA THR A 225 3.52 7.73 26.63
C THR A 225 3.58 6.98 27.95
N ASP A 226 2.70 6.00 28.16
CA ASP A 226 2.72 5.17 29.36
C ASP A 226 4.05 4.42 29.51
N PHE A 227 4.54 3.78 28.44
CA PHE A 227 5.87 3.15 28.43
C PHE A 227 7.00 4.13 28.72
N THR A 228 6.94 5.34 28.13
CA THR A 228 7.97 6.37 28.31
C THR A 228 8.05 6.85 29.74
N ILE A 229 6.90 7.12 30.36
CA ILE A 229 6.83 7.53 31.78
C ILE A 229 7.32 6.41 32.69
N ASN A 230 7.01 5.15 32.38
CA ASN A 230 7.52 4.00 33.14
C ASN A 230 9.06 3.91 33.06
N ASN A 231 9.65 4.13 31.88
CA ASN A 231 11.11 4.22 31.71
C ASN A 231 11.71 5.39 32.53
N LEU A 232 11.10 6.57 32.48
CA LEU A 232 11.55 7.73 33.27
C LEU A 232 11.47 7.46 34.78
N ARG A 233 10.38 6.83 35.26
CA ARG A 233 10.26 6.41 36.66
C ARG A 233 11.32 5.37 37.04
N PHE A 234 11.66 4.45 36.14
CA PHE A 234 12.75 3.52 36.33
C PHE A 234 14.09 4.25 36.48
N TYR A 235 14.37 5.26 35.65
CA TYR A 235 15.57 6.09 35.78
C TYR A 235 15.64 6.79 37.14
N GLU A 236 14.55 7.42 37.57
CA GLU A 236 14.48 8.15 38.85
C GLU A 236 14.63 7.24 40.09
N THR A 237 14.16 6.00 40.01
CA THR A 237 14.05 5.14 41.21
C THR A 237 15.08 4.02 41.28
N LYS A 238 15.62 3.58 40.14
CA LYS A 238 16.51 2.41 40.05
C LYS A 238 17.91 2.73 39.51
N THR A 239 18.13 3.91 38.95
CA THR A 239 19.41 4.29 38.34
C THR A 239 20.03 5.52 39.01
N PHE A 240 21.26 5.86 38.63
CA PHE A 240 21.94 7.10 39.02
C PHE A 240 21.60 8.30 38.12
N PHE A 241 20.61 8.19 37.23
CA PHE A 241 20.20 9.23 36.28
C PHE A 241 19.07 10.14 36.79
N LYS A 242 18.94 10.30 38.12
CA LYS A 242 17.87 11.08 38.75
C LYS A 242 17.90 12.55 38.32
N ARG A 243 16.73 13.08 37.96
CA ARG A 243 16.45 14.49 37.59
C ARG A 243 15.35 15.12 38.45
N GLY A 244 14.56 14.30 39.15
CA GLY A 244 13.34 14.69 39.86
C GLY A 244 12.12 14.67 38.94
N ILE A 245 10.92 14.52 39.53
CA ILE A 245 9.64 14.58 38.83
C ILE A 245 8.88 15.84 39.27
N LEU A 246 8.67 16.76 38.35
CA LEU A 246 7.96 18.01 38.58
C LEU A 246 6.45 17.87 38.33
N SER A 247 6.07 17.10 37.30
CA SER A 247 4.68 16.78 36.94
C SER A 247 4.55 15.31 36.57
N THR A 248 3.53 14.64 37.11
CA THR A 248 3.17 13.25 36.79
C THR A 248 2.02 13.14 35.80
N ASP A 249 1.49 14.26 35.32
CA ASP A 249 0.42 14.27 34.31
C ASP A 249 0.91 13.59 33.03
N LYS A 250 0.14 12.65 32.49
CA LYS A 250 0.51 11.95 31.25
C LYS A 250 0.39 12.83 30.02
N GLU A 251 -0.45 13.87 30.06
CA GLU A 251 -0.56 14.83 28.96
C GLU A 251 0.56 15.86 28.95
N ASN A 252 1.16 16.11 30.13
CA ASN A 252 2.24 17.06 30.33
C ASN A 252 3.17 16.58 31.47
N PHE A 253 3.93 15.54 31.19
CA PHE A 253 4.87 14.98 32.16
C PHE A 253 6.13 15.84 32.17
N THR A 254 6.69 16.15 33.33
CA THR A 254 7.87 17.04 33.39
C THR A 254 8.88 16.54 34.41
N LEU A 255 10.14 16.41 33.98
CA LEU A 255 11.28 16.18 34.87
C LEU A 255 11.77 17.50 35.46
N GLY A 256 12.12 17.48 36.74
CA GLY A 256 12.61 18.63 37.46
C GLY A 256 12.28 18.58 38.94
N PHE A 257 12.59 19.67 39.63
CA PHE A 257 12.35 19.78 41.07
C PHE A 257 11.92 21.19 41.47
N LYS A 258 11.16 21.26 42.56
CA LYS A 258 10.80 22.50 43.24
C LYS A 258 11.76 22.77 44.39
N LEU A 259 11.97 24.05 44.68
CA LEU A 259 12.59 24.50 45.92
C LEU A 259 11.63 24.26 47.11
N PRO A 260 12.12 24.28 48.37
CA PRO A 260 11.27 24.11 49.55
C PRO A 260 10.11 25.10 49.65
N ASN A 261 10.25 26.28 49.04
CA ASN A 261 9.20 27.31 48.95
C ASN A 261 8.13 27.05 47.86
N GLY A 262 8.18 25.90 47.18
CA GLY A 262 7.22 25.51 46.15
C GLY A 262 7.47 26.05 44.75
N LEU A 263 8.45 26.96 44.56
CA LEU A 263 8.81 27.48 43.23
C LEU A 263 9.69 26.50 42.45
N VAL A 264 9.55 26.46 41.13
CA VAL A 264 10.43 25.67 40.26
C VAL A 264 11.84 26.27 40.29
N SER A 265 12.86 25.46 40.58
CA SER A 265 14.23 25.95 40.62
C SER A 265 14.70 26.41 39.24
N PRO A 266 15.41 27.55 39.11
CA PRO A 266 16.08 27.92 37.85
C PRO A 266 17.12 26.88 37.39
N LYS A 267 17.65 26.09 38.33
CA LYS A 267 18.57 24.97 38.08
C LYS A 267 17.85 23.63 37.83
N SER A 268 16.52 23.64 37.79
CA SER A 268 15.71 22.46 37.49
C SER A 268 15.94 21.97 36.06
N TRP A 269 15.77 20.67 35.85
CA TRP A 269 15.95 20.02 34.56
C TRP A 269 14.94 20.54 33.52
N ASN A 270 13.67 20.66 33.90
CA ASN A 270 12.58 21.26 33.14
C ASN A 270 12.40 20.72 31.71
N SER A 271 12.59 19.42 31.52
CA SER A 271 12.29 18.75 30.25
C SER A 271 10.94 18.06 30.31
N GLY A 272 10.15 18.20 29.25
CA GLY A 272 8.73 17.80 29.23
C GLY A 272 8.38 16.83 28.11
N LEU A 273 7.40 15.96 28.38
CA LEU A 273 6.73 15.10 27.41
C LEU A 273 5.27 15.52 27.30
N PHE A 274 4.86 15.94 26.10
CA PHE A 274 3.46 16.22 25.80
C PHE A 274 2.82 15.05 25.05
N SER A 275 1.58 14.73 25.40
CA SER A 275 0.77 13.75 24.67
C SER A 275 -0.45 14.43 24.07
N VAL A 276 -0.55 14.43 22.75
CA VAL A 276 -1.59 15.17 22.01
C VAL A 276 -2.31 14.28 20.99
N SER A 277 -3.54 14.64 20.65
CA SER A 277 -4.34 13.95 19.64
C SER A 277 -4.50 14.81 18.40
N ALA A 278 -4.40 14.18 17.24
CA ALA A 278 -4.56 14.83 15.95
C ALA A 278 -5.99 14.74 15.37
N MET A 279 -6.88 13.90 15.92
CA MET A 279 -8.22 13.58 15.38
C MET A 279 -8.99 14.76 14.79
N ASN A 280 -9.08 15.87 15.54
CA ASN A 280 -9.76 17.08 15.09
C ASN A 280 -8.85 18.32 15.21
N ASN A 281 -7.55 18.11 15.35
CA ASN A 281 -6.59 19.19 15.58
C ASN A 281 -5.23 18.84 14.95
N PRO A 282 -5.04 19.09 13.65
CA PRO A 282 -3.75 18.91 12.99
C PRO A 282 -2.66 19.83 13.59
N ASN A 283 -3.05 20.94 14.23
CA ASN A 283 -2.14 21.90 14.87
C ASN A 283 -1.68 21.46 16.27
N CYS A 284 -1.93 20.22 16.70
CA CYS A 284 -1.73 19.80 18.08
C CYS A 284 -0.25 19.82 18.54
N ALA A 285 0.70 19.75 17.61
CA ALA A 285 2.13 19.72 17.89
C ALA A 285 2.83 21.10 17.80
N ILE A 286 2.18 22.13 17.26
CA ILE A 286 2.83 23.45 17.06
C ILE A 286 2.96 24.24 18.37
N GLY A 287 3.89 25.21 18.39
CA GLY A 287 4.05 26.19 19.47
C GLY A 287 4.76 25.70 20.73
N LYS A 288 5.41 24.52 20.68
CA LYS A 288 6.03 23.88 21.86
C LYS A 288 7.56 23.69 21.74
N ASP A 289 8.20 24.21 20.69
CA ASP A 289 9.65 24.10 20.42
C ASP A 289 10.20 22.68 20.64
N ALA A 290 9.58 21.71 19.97
CA ALA A 290 9.85 20.30 20.20
C ALA A 290 11.17 19.88 19.53
N MET A 291 12.02 19.20 20.29
CA MET A 291 13.23 18.56 19.75
C MET A 291 12.87 17.33 18.92
N LYS A 292 11.82 16.60 19.34
CA LYS A 292 11.30 15.44 18.60
C LYS A 292 9.78 15.39 18.67
N VAL A 293 9.17 15.01 17.55
CA VAL A 293 7.75 14.68 17.44
C VAL A 293 7.63 13.22 17.00
N LYS A 294 6.84 12.43 17.73
CA LYS A 294 6.64 11.01 17.44
C LYS A 294 5.18 10.70 17.22
N THR A 295 4.84 10.19 16.05
CA THR A 295 3.46 9.90 15.66
C THR A 295 3.24 8.39 15.58
N GLU A 296 2.42 7.87 16.49
CA GLU A 296 2.09 6.45 16.59
C GLU A 296 0.80 6.10 15.81
N GLU A 297 0.80 4.92 15.19
CA GLU A 297 -0.33 4.32 14.45
C GLU A 297 -0.87 5.20 13.32
N ILE A 298 0.03 5.65 12.44
CA ILE A 298 -0.29 6.48 11.26
C ILE A 298 -1.30 5.82 10.32
N SER A 299 -1.37 4.48 10.29
CA SER A 299 -2.34 3.73 9.48
C SER A 299 -3.81 4.00 9.86
N THR A 300 -4.05 4.66 11.00
CA THR A 300 -5.38 5.09 11.46
C THR A 300 -5.60 6.60 11.36
N MET A 301 -4.65 7.32 10.77
CA MET A 301 -4.61 8.79 10.75
C MET A 301 -4.89 9.34 9.35
N ASP A 302 -6.18 9.42 9.01
CA ASP A 302 -6.62 9.90 7.70
C ASP A 302 -6.18 11.35 7.41
N ASN A 303 -6.03 12.17 8.46
CA ASN A 303 -5.60 13.57 8.41
C ASN A 303 -4.08 13.77 8.55
N PHE A 304 -3.27 12.75 8.26
CA PHE A 304 -1.82 12.82 8.42
C PHE A 304 -1.17 13.95 7.60
N ASP A 305 -1.62 14.18 6.36
CA ASP A 305 -1.12 15.28 5.53
C ASP A 305 -1.38 16.66 6.14
N GLU A 306 -2.58 16.87 6.70
CA GLU A 306 -2.95 18.14 7.36
C GLU A 306 -2.07 18.39 8.58
N PHE A 307 -1.79 17.35 9.35
CA PHE A 307 -0.87 17.39 10.49
C PHE A 307 0.57 17.69 10.05
N MET A 308 1.06 17.04 8.98
CA MET A 308 2.41 17.23 8.47
C MET A 308 2.63 18.64 7.91
N ALA A 309 1.63 19.19 7.21
CA ALA A 309 1.68 20.54 6.62
C ALA A 309 1.95 21.65 7.65
N VAL A 310 1.59 21.44 8.91
CA VAL A 310 1.81 22.42 10.00
C VAL A 310 2.94 22.01 10.94
N THR A 311 3.23 20.72 11.06
CA THR A 311 4.22 20.21 12.01
C THR A 311 5.63 20.16 11.44
N GLU A 312 5.83 19.78 10.17
CA GLU A 312 7.17 19.78 9.54
C GLU A 312 7.83 21.17 9.60
N PRO A 313 7.14 22.28 9.26
CA PRO A 313 7.76 23.61 9.33
C PRO A 313 8.14 24.01 10.76
N ALA A 314 7.42 23.49 11.77
CA ALA A 314 7.70 23.74 13.17
C ALA A 314 8.97 23.04 13.67
N MET A 315 9.54 22.10 12.89
CA MET A 315 10.82 21.43 13.19
C MET A 315 12.04 22.22 12.72
N ARG A 316 11.86 23.45 12.24
CA ARG A 316 12.94 24.30 11.70
C ARG A 316 13.13 25.57 12.52
N THR A 317 14.37 26.04 12.57
CA THR A 317 14.73 27.39 13.03
C THR A 317 15.46 28.11 11.90
N GLY A 318 14.78 29.05 11.24
CA GLY A 318 15.29 29.65 10.02
C GLY A 318 15.47 28.59 8.92
N SER A 319 16.66 28.53 8.32
CA SER A 319 17.00 27.54 7.28
C SER A 319 17.47 26.19 7.84
N TYR A 320 17.64 26.07 9.15
CA TYR A 320 18.17 24.87 9.80
C TYR A 320 17.05 23.96 10.30
N VAL A 321 17.17 22.66 10.07
CA VAL A 321 16.33 21.65 10.72
C VAL A 321 16.85 21.48 12.15
N THR A 322 16.00 21.76 13.14
CA THR A 322 16.37 21.76 14.57
C THR A 322 15.61 20.72 15.39
N GLY A 323 14.55 20.13 14.81
CA GLY A 323 13.79 19.02 15.38
C GLY A 323 13.71 17.83 14.42
N ASN A 324 13.23 16.69 14.91
CA ASN A 324 13.06 15.48 14.12
C ASN A 324 11.65 14.90 14.31
N LEU A 325 11.02 14.48 13.22
CA LEU A 325 9.72 13.82 13.22
C LEU A 325 9.91 12.33 12.88
N VAL A 326 9.34 11.46 13.71
CA VAL A 326 9.31 10.01 13.48
C VAL A 326 7.86 9.53 13.48
N GLY A 327 7.41 8.99 12.36
CA GLY A 327 6.10 8.40 12.20
C GLY A 327 6.18 6.90 11.97
N TRP A 328 5.28 6.11 12.57
CA TRP A 328 5.19 4.69 12.26
C TRP A 328 3.77 4.13 12.27
N GLY A 329 3.56 3.05 11.52
CA GLY A 329 2.29 2.33 11.45
C GLY A 329 2.46 0.84 11.20
N THR A 330 1.35 0.11 11.35
CA THR A 330 1.16 -1.26 10.86
C THR A 330 -0.15 -1.32 10.13
N ALA A 331 -0.35 -2.30 9.26
CA ALA A 331 -1.67 -2.56 8.69
C ALA A 331 -2.77 -2.67 9.76
N THR A 332 -3.85 -1.90 9.58
CA THR A 332 -5.05 -1.91 10.42
C THR A 332 -6.31 -1.92 9.54
N GLU A 333 -7.49 -2.01 10.15
CA GLU A 333 -8.78 -1.93 9.47
C GLU A 333 -9.11 -0.50 8.94
N GLY A 334 -8.25 0.49 9.20
CA GLY A 334 -8.43 1.89 8.81
C GLY A 334 -8.07 2.21 7.36
N ASN A 335 -8.32 3.45 6.93
CA ASN A 335 -7.92 3.93 5.61
C ASN A 335 -6.41 4.20 5.57
N MET A 336 -5.65 3.25 5.03
CA MET A 336 -4.20 3.35 4.95
C MET A 336 -3.69 4.19 3.77
N GLN A 337 -4.57 4.75 2.94
CA GLN A 337 -4.17 5.41 1.70
C GLN A 337 -3.24 6.61 1.94
N THR A 338 -3.51 7.43 2.96
CA THR A 338 -2.64 8.57 3.30
C THR A 338 -1.27 8.09 3.75
N PHE A 339 -1.21 6.99 4.51
CA PHE A 339 0.05 6.40 4.94
C PHE A 339 0.82 5.81 3.76
N GLU A 340 0.16 5.05 2.88
CA GLU A 340 0.73 4.47 1.66
C GLU A 340 1.33 5.54 0.74
N GLN A 341 0.58 6.62 0.49
CA GLN A 341 1.03 7.73 -0.36
C GLN A 341 2.29 8.40 0.20
N ASN A 342 2.31 8.70 1.50
CA ASN A 342 3.49 9.27 2.13
C ASN A 342 4.66 8.28 2.18
N PHE A 343 4.38 6.99 2.32
CA PHE A 343 5.39 5.93 2.32
C PHE A 343 6.07 5.78 0.95
N TYR A 344 5.33 5.73 -0.16
CA TYR A 344 5.91 5.66 -1.50
C TYR A 344 6.29 7.02 -2.10
N SER A 345 6.11 8.11 -1.36
CA SER A 345 6.56 9.46 -1.74
C SER A 345 7.14 10.22 -0.54
N PRO A 346 8.22 9.69 0.08
CA PRO A 346 8.75 10.19 1.36
C PRO A 346 9.31 11.61 1.28
N LYS A 347 9.71 12.07 0.09
CA LYS A 347 10.35 13.38 -0.10
C LYS A 347 9.43 14.57 0.21
N SER A 348 8.11 14.41 0.13
CA SER A 348 7.13 15.50 0.25
C SER A 348 7.22 16.27 1.58
N TYR A 349 7.53 15.59 2.68
CA TYR A 349 7.70 16.21 4.02
C TYR A 349 9.10 15.96 4.59
N GLY A 350 10.11 15.84 3.72
CA GLY A 350 11.50 15.66 4.15
C GLY A 350 11.78 14.34 4.88
N PHE A 351 10.97 13.30 4.66
CA PHE A 351 11.30 11.98 5.16
C PHE A 351 12.49 11.40 4.39
N MET A 352 13.34 10.65 5.12
CA MET A 352 14.49 9.95 4.56
C MET A 352 14.03 8.96 3.47
N PRO A 353 14.44 9.14 2.21
CA PRO A 353 14.05 8.23 1.13
C PRO A 353 14.98 7.01 1.11
N PHE A 354 14.41 5.82 1.02
CA PHE A 354 15.12 4.57 0.77
C PHE A 354 14.89 4.13 -0.68
N GLU A 355 15.86 3.49 -1.32
CA GLU A 355 15.59 2.74 -2.54
C GLU A 355 14.69 1.54 -2.18
N ASN A 356 13.65 1.29 -2.98
CA ASN A 356 12.69 0.24 -2.64
C ASN A 356 13.27 -1.15 -2.95
N VAL A 357 13.93 -1.72 -1.95
CA VAL A 357 14.49 -3.09 -1.95
C VAL A 357 13.53 -4.13 -1.37
N TRP A 358 12.33 -3.71 -0.97
CA TRP A 358 11.37 -4.59 -0.28
C TRP A 358 10.22 -5.05 -1.18
N ASP A 359 9.77 -4.21 -2.11
CA ASP A 359 8.79 -4.60 -3.12
C ASP A 359 9.46 -5.17 -4.38
N LYS A 360 8.70 -6.02 -5.09
CA LYS A 360 9.14 -6.63 -6.34
C LYS A 360 9.19 -5.58 -7.45
N ASP A 361 10.26 -5.61 -8.24
CA ASP A 361 10.45 -4.78 -9.44
C ASP A 361 10.39 -3.25 -9.18
N CYS A 362 10.66 -2.82 -7.95
CA CYS A 362 10.57 -1.40 -7.54
C CYS A 362 11.95 -0.74 -7.30
N ARG A 363 13.05 -1.34 -7.76
CA ARG A 363 14.42 -0.84 -7.50
C ARG A 363 14.71 0.57 -8.06
N ASN A 364 13.97 1.00 -9.07
CA ASN A 364 14.04 2.35 -9.63
C ASN A 364 13.18 3.38 -8.85
N GLU A 365 12.44 2.94 -7.84
CA GLU A 365 11.56 3.76 -7.02
C GLU A 365 12.12 3.97 -5.60
N ILE A 366 11.54 4.94 -4.89
CA ILE A 366 11.88 5.24 -3.50
C ILE A 366 10.70 4.97 -2.57
N CYS A 367 10.98 4.68 -1.31
CA CYS A 367 9.96 4.53 -0.28
C CYS A 367 10.47 4.93 1.12
N GLY A 368 9.61 4.87 2.13
CA GLY A 368 9.98 4.99 3.54
C GLY A 368 10.72 3.74 4.04
N TYR A 369 11.08 3.73 5.32
CA TYR A 369 11.76 2.59 5.90
C TYR A 369 10.76 1.45 6.19
N PHE A 370 11.02 0.24 5.69
CA PHE A 370 10.19 -0.93 5.96
C PHE A 370 10.87 -1.95 6.86
N LYS A 371 10.18 -2.40 7.90
CA LYS A 371 10.60 -3.52 8.75
C LYS A 371 9.70 -4.73 8.48
N ALA A 372 10.24 -5.69 7.71
CA ALA A 372 9.58 -6.95 7.37
C ALA A 372 9.33 -7.85 8.59
N TYR A 373 8.28 -8.67 8.54
CA TYR A 373 7.97 -9.65 9.58
C TYR A 373 9.08 -10.68 9.78
N ALA A 374 9.58 -11.27 8.70
CA ALA A 374 10.66 -12.26 8.75
C ALA A 374 11.99 -11.74 9.32
N TRP A 375 12.23 -10.42 9.33
CA TRP A 375 13.47 -9.83 9.83
C TRP A 375 13.41 -9.62 11.35
N GLY A 376 14.25 -10.29 12.12
CA GLY A 376 14.20 -10.32 13.59
C GLY A 376 13.09 -11.23 14.14
N LEU A 377 12.66 -12.23 13.38
CA LEU A 377 11.61 -13.17 13.79
C LEU A 377 12.14 -14.18 14.81
N GLN A 378 11.52 -14.21 15.99
CA GLN A 378 11.78 -15.26 16.98
C GLN A 378 10.87 -16.47 16.72
N GLY A 379 11.38 -17.48 16.02
CA GLY A 379 10.67 -18.72 15.71
C GLY A 379 11.62 -19.89 15.41
N GLN A 380 11.08 -21.10 15.29
CA GLN A 380 11.87 -22.31 14.98
C GLN A 380 11.10 -23.28 14.08
N ILE A 381 11.83 -24.08 13.30
CA ILE A 381 11.34 -25.26 12.58
C ILE A 381 12.27 -26.42 12.95
N GLY A 382 11.72 -27.46 13.60
CA GLY A 382 12.54 -28.50 14.21
C GLY A 382 13.57 -27.90 15.18
N ASP A 383 14.84 -28.22 14.96
CA ASP A 383 15.99 -27.74 15.74
C ASP A 383 16.64 -26.45 15.17
N GLN A 384 16.08 -25.89 14.09
CA GLN A 384 16.60 -24.66 13.48
C GLN A 384 15.86 -23.43 13.99
N TYR A 385 16.59 -22.36 14.31
CA TYR A 385 16.06 -21.11 14.86
C TYR A 385 16.17 -19.97 13.85
N ALA A 386 15.08 -19.21 13.68
CA ALA A 386 15.05 -18.03 12.80
C ALA A 386 15.82 -16.84 13.37
N MET A 387 16.23 -16.90 14.63
CA MET A 387 17.13 -15.96 15.27
C MET A 387 18.08 -16.69 16.20
N ASP A 388 19.38 -16.41 16.10
CA ASP A 388 20.38 -17.06 16.96
C ASP A 388 20.55 -16.35 18.32
N GLU A 389 21.44 -16.89 19.16
CA GLU A 389 21.67 -16.40 20.53
C GLU A 389 22.28 -14.99 20.59
N ASP A 390 23.04 -14.61 19.57
CA ASP A 390 23.62 -13.28 19.42
C ASP A 390 22.64 -12.28 18.79
N GLY A 391 21.46 -12.74 18.33
CA GLY A 391 20.40 -11.89 17.80
C GLY A 391 20.45 -11.67 16.29
N ASN A 392 21.16 -12.53 15.55
CA ASN A 392 21.19 -12.49 14.09
C ASN A 392 19.94 -13.14 13.50
N SER A 393 19.36 -12.51 12.48
CA SER A 393 18.22 -13.06 11.75
C SER A 393 18.66 -14.06 10.69
N ASN A 394 18.01 -15.23 10.67
CA ASN A 394 18.01 -16.12 9.52
C ASN A 394 16.75 -15.81 8.68
N LEU A 395 16.90 -14.94 7.69
CA LEU A 395 15.77 -14.48 6.86
C LEU A 395 15.11 -15.60 6.06
N GLU A 396 15.89 -16.55 5.51
CA GLU A 396 15.32 -17.68 4.77
C GLU A 396 14.42 -18.52 5.66
N LEU A 397 14.89 -18.88 6.86
CA LEU A 397 14.10 -19.63 7.82
C LEU A 397 12.92 -18.80 8.34
N GLY A 398 13.10 -17.51 8.55
CA GLY A 398 12.03 -16.58 8.91
C GLY A 398 10.92 -16.53 7.85
N LEU A 399 11.28 -16.53 6.56
CA LEU A 399 10.33 -16.60 5.45
C LEU A 399 9.61 -17.95 5.39
N ARG A 400 10.30 -19.07 5.68
CA ARG A 400 9.68 -20.40 5.77
C ARG A 400 8.62 -20.44 6.88
N ILE A 401 8.96 -19.94 8.08
CA ILE A 401 8.01 -19.86 9.19
C ILE A 401 6.82 -18.98 8.81
N ALA A 402 7.09 -17.79 8.26
CA ALA A 402 6.02 -16.88 7.81
C ALA A 402 5.12 -17.54 6.77
N TYR A 403 5.67 -18.32 5.83
CA TYR A 403 4.89 -19.06 4.84
C TYR A 403 4.03 -20.16 5.48
N GLU A 404 4.55 -20.95 6.40
CA GLU A 404 3.77 -21.96 7.12
C GLU A 404 2.62 -21.34 7.93
N GLU A 405 2.87 -20.20 8.60
CA GLU A 405 1.84 -19.47 9.33
C GLU A 405 0.77 -18.91 8.38
N ARG A 406 1.18 -18.41 7.21
CA ARG A 406 0.26 -17.94 6.16
C ARG A 406 -0.60 -19.08 5.62
N GLU A 407 -0.03 -20.25 5.36
CA GLU A 407 -0.78 -21.43 4.92
C GLU A 407 -1.77 -21.92 5.98
N LYS A 408 -1.36 -21.93 7.25
CA LYS A 408 -2.25 -22.24 8.39
C LYS A 408 -3.37 -21.21 8.50
N LYS A 409 -3.06 -19.91 8.34
CA LYS A 409 -4.08 -18.86 8.37
C LYS A 409 -5.03 -18.95 7.18
N LYS A 410 -4.54 -19.22 5.97
CA LYS A 410 -5.36 -19.41 4.76
C LYS A 410 -6.40 -20.51 4.95
N LYS A 411 -6.02 -21.61 5.61
CA LYS A 411 -6.92 -22.75 5.91
C LYS A 411 -7.94 -22.46 7.03
N THR A 412 -7.64 -21.55 7.95
CA THR A 412 -8.44 -21.30 9.15
C THR A 412 -9.25 -19.99 9.08
N ALA A 413 -8.91 -19.07 8.18
CA ALA A 413 -9.60 -17.81 7.99
C ALA A 413 -11.03 -18.04 7.50
N LYS A 414 -12.00 -17.35 8.09
CA LYS A 414 -13.41 -17.44 7.72
C LYS A 414 -13.70 -16.70 6.41
N THR A 415 -12.95 -15.64 6.16
CA THR A 415 -13.08 -14.80 4.97
C THR A 415 -11.71 -14.50 4.37
N PHE A 416 -11.68 -14.21 3.07
CA PHE A 416 -10.46 -13.76 2.40
C PHE A 416 -9.95 -12.43 2.98
N ALA A 417 -10.85 -11.54 3.39
CA ALA A 417 -10.47 -10.28 4.06
C ALA A 417 -9.76 -10.51 5.41
N GLU A 418 -10.14 -11.53 6.18
CA GLU A 418 -9.41 -11.91 7.40
C GLU A 418 -7.99 -12.39 7.08
N TYR A 419 -7.81 -13.09 5.96
CA TYR A 419 -6.50 -13.51 5.49
C TYR A 419 -5.66 -12.32 5.01
N ILE A 420 -6.22 -11.40 4.21
CA ILE A 420 -5.52 -10.18 3.78
C ILE A 420 -5.13 -9.30 4.99
N ASN A 421 -6.03 -9.11 5.96
CA ASN A 421 -5.73 -8.41 7.21
C ASN A 421 -4.54 -9.03 7.93
N TYR A 422 -4.48 -10.37 7.97
CA TYR A 422 -3.35 -11.08 8.55
C TYR A 422 -2.06 -10.84 7.75
N LEU A 423 -2.12 -10.93 6.41
CA LEU A 423 -0.95 -10.64 5.56
C LEU A 423 -0.42 -9.22 5.80
N GLY A 424 -1.30 -8.21 5.89
CA GLY A 424 -0.88 -6.85 6.18
C GLY A 424 -0.25 -6.70 7.57
N GLN A 425 -0.82 -7.32 8.61
CA GLN A 425 -0.28 -7.25 9.96
C GLN A 425 1.09 -7.97 10.10
N TYR A 426 1.30 -9.01 9.30
CA TYR A 426 2.52 -9.83 9.26
C TYR A 426 3.20 -9.72 7.88
N ALA A 427 3.27 -8.48 7.38
CA ALA A 427 3.79 -8.17 6.06
C ALA A 427 5.29 -8.44 5.95
N ASN A 428 5.69 -9.08 4.85
CA ASN A 428 7.06 -9.23 4.40
C ASN A 428 7.40 -8.22 3.30
N MET A 429 6.41 -7.56 2.69
CA MET A 429 6.63 -6.47 1.72
C MET A 429 5.69 -5.29 2.04
N PRO A 430 6.08 -4.04 1.75
CA PRO A 430 5.20 -2.89 1.93
C PRO A 430 3.86 -3.04 1.18
N SER A 431 3.90 -3.55 -0.05
CA SER A 431 2.69 -3.85 -0.84
C SER A 431 1.71 -4.81 -0.15
N GLU A 432 2.19 -5.71 0.72
CA GLU A 432 1.32 -6.55 1.55
C GLU A 432 0.71 -5.75 2.71
N SER A 433 1.49 -4.87 3.33
CA SER A 433 1.03 -4.01 4.44
C SER A 433 -0.10 -3.07 4.00
N PHE A 434 0.02 -2.48 2.81
CA PHE A 434 -0.96 -1.55 2.24
C PHE A 434 -2.10 -2.23 1.48
N SER A 435 -2.15 -3.57 1.44
CA SER A 435 -3.27 -4.27 0.80
C SER A 435 -4.56 -4.05 1.61
N SER A 436 -5.52 -3.31 1.03
CA SER A 436 -6.71 -2.84 1.76
C SER A 436 -7.64 -4.00 2.16
N THR A 437 -8.14 -3.95 3.39
CA THR A 437 -8.99 -4.96 4.01
C THR A 437 -10.46 -4.61 4.03
N THR A 438 -10.81 -3.41 3.56
CA THR A 438 -12.19 -3.07 3.21
C THR A 438 -12.60 -4.06 2.14
N GLU A 439 -13.51 -4.96 2.48
CA GLU A 439 -13.87 -6.16 1.72
C GLU A 439 -13.95 -5.85 0.22
N ASN A 440 -12.83 -6.06 -0.48
CA ASN A 440 -12.81 -5.84 -1.91
C ASN A 440 -13.62 -6.98 -2.49
N LEU A 441 -14.85 -6.64 -2.87
CA LEU A 441 -15.85 -7.54 -3.41
C LEU A 441 -15.30 -8.37 -4.57
N PHE A 442 -14.33 -7.85 -5.33
CA PHE A 442 -13.75 -8.48 -6.50
C PHE A 442 -12.50 -9.30 -6.22
N SER A 443 -11.90 -9.26 -5.02
CA SER A 443 -10.63 -9.93 -4.77
C SER A 443 -10.76 -11.47 -4.76
N SER A 444 -9.89 -12.16 -5.48
CA SER A 444 -9.70 -13.61 -5.41
C SER A 444 -8.28 -14.02 -5.83
N GLU A 445 -7.89 -15.25 -5.51
CA GLU A 445 -6.62 -15.85 -5.94
C GLU A 445 -6.49 -15.90 -7.47
N GLU A 446 -7.58 -16.21 -8.18
CA GLU A 446 -7.59 -16.24 -9.65
C GLU A 446 -7.45 -14.83 -10.26
N LEU A 447 -8.05 -13.81 -9.65
CA LEU A 447 -7.90 -12.42 -10.13
C LEU A 447 -6.46 -11.92 -9.89
N MET A 448 -5.85 -12.27 -8.76
CA MET A 448 -4.46 -11.91 -8.46
C MET A 448 -3.47 -12.61 -9.41
N SER A 449 -3.69 -13.89 -9.73
CA SER A 449 -2.83 -14.60 -10.69
C SER A 449 -2.98 -14.05 -12.11
N TRP A 450 -4.18 -13.61 -12.48
CA TRP A 450 -4.40 -12.94 -13.75
C TRP A 450 -3.74 -11.57 -13.84
N GLU A 451 -3.84 -10.76 -12.77
CA GLU A 451 -3.14 -9.47 -12.66
C GLU A 451 -1.64 -9.64 -12.83
N GLU A 452 -1.05 -10.62 -12.15
CA GLU A 452 0.38 -10.91 -12.24
C GLU A 452 0.79 -11.37 -13.64
N ARG A 453 -0.03 -12.20 -14.31
CA ARG A 453 0.22 -12.58 -15.71
C ARG A 453 0.18 -11.37 -16.64
N LEU A 454 -0.83 -10.50 -16.52
CA LEU A 454 -0.91 -9.29 -17.34
C LEU A 454 0.29 -8.35 -17.12
N ARG A 455 0.87 -8.37 -15.91
CA ARG A 455 2.05 -7.57 -15.55
C ARG A 455 3.35 -8.12 -16.13
N THR A 456 3.51 -9.45 -16.14
CA THR A 456 4.80 -10.12 -16.38
C THR A 456 4.93 -10.77 -17.76
N ASP A 457 3.82 -11.21 -18.35
CA ASP A 457 3.81 -11.92 -19.62
C ASP A 457 3.61 -10.94 -20.78
N ASN A 458 4.71 -10.67 -21.49
CA ASN A 458 4.74 -9.76 -22.64
C ASN A 458 3.79 -10.14 -23.77
N SER A 459 3.29 -11.39 -23.82
CA SER A 459 2.29 -11.78 -24.82
C SER A 459 0.97 -11.04 -24.68
N PHE A 460 0.70 -10.39 -23.54
CA PHE A 460 -0.49 -9.57 -23.31
C PHE A 460 -0.30 -8.08 -23.64
N ASN A 461 0.89 -7.65 -24.05
CA ASN A 461 1.20 -6.27 -24.45
C ASN A 461 0.94 -6.00 -25.95
N PHE A 462 -0.15 -6.55 -26.51
CA PHE A 462 -0.48 -6.47 -27.94
C PHE A 462 -1.42 -5.31 -28.32
N TYR A 463 -1.57 -4.32 -27.45
CA TYR A 463 -2.46 -3.18 -27.66
C TYR A 463 -1.79 -2.07 -28.50
N VAL A 464 -2.63 -1.20 -29.07
CA VAL A 464 -2.20 0.03 -29.74
C VAL A 464 -2.90 1.25 -29.16
N ASP A 465 -2.13 2.28 -28.87
CA ASP A 465 -2.61 3.56 -28.32
C ASP A 465 -2.80 4.58 -29.46
N GLY A 466 -3.87 5.38 -29.39
CA GLY A 466 -4.24 6.29 -30.47
C GLY A 466 -5.53 7.09 -30.22
N LEU A 467 -6.01 7.71 -31.29
CA LEU A 467 -7.23 8.52 -31.32
C LEU A 467 -8.08 8.19 -32.57
N LEU A 468 -9.38 8.53 -32.51
CA LEU A 468 -10.31 8.38 -33.63
C LEU A 468 -10.52 9.72 -34.33
N PHE A 469 -10.53 9.68 -35.67
CA PHE A 469 -10.77 10.84 -36.52
C PHE A 469 -11.91 10.55 -37.49
N GLU A 470 -12.74 11.55 -37.76
CA GLU A 470 -13.82 11.46 -38.74
C GLU A 470 -13.32 11.91 -40.12
N LYS A 471 -13.47 11.05 -41.13
CA LYS A 471 -13.14 11.33 -42.53
C LYS A 471 -14.37 11.10 -43.39
N GLY A 472 -15.17 12.16 -43.56
CA GLY A 472 -16.49 12.07 -44.19
C GLY A 472 -17.43 11.21 -43.34
N ASN A 473 -18.05 10.19 -43.93
CA ASN A 473 -18.95 9.27 -43.21
C ASN A 473 -18.22 8.11 -42.48
N LYS A 474 -16.90 8.00 -42.62
CA LYS A 474 -16.11 6.93 -41.99
C LYS A 474 -15.32 7.45 -40.80
N VAL A 475 -15.12 6.59 -39.80
CA VAL A 475 -14.24 6.85 -38.67
C VAL A 475 -12.99 6.02 -38.83
N GLU A 476 -11.83 6.64 -38.66
CA GLU A 476 -10.51 6.02 -38.76
C GLU A 476 -9.78 6.11 -37.42
N PHE A 477 -9.18 5.00 -36.99
CA PHE A 477 -8.28 4.98 -35.83
C PHE A 477 -6.86 5.24 -36.29
N LYS A 478 -6.21 6.27 -35.74
CA LYS A 478 -4.79 6.54 -35.95
C LYS A 478 -4.03 6.29 -34.66
N THR A 479 -2.95 5.51 -34.74
CA THR A 479 -2.06 5.27 -33.60
C THR A 479 -1.31 6.55 -33.25
N ASN A 480 -0.86 6.69 -32.00
CA ASN A 480 -0.02 7.82 -31.57
C ASN A 480 1.20 7.98 -32.48
N ALA A 481 1.89 6.88 -32.79
CA ALA A 481 3.02 6.87 -33.73
C ALA A 481 2.66 7.37 -35.14
N ARG A 482 1.43 7.11 -35.62
CA ARG A 482 0.96 7.62 -36.91
C ARG A 482 0.61 9.11 -36.83
N ILE A 483 0.00 9.57 -35.73
CA ILE A 483 -0.32 10.99 -35.53
C ILE A 483 0.96 11.81 -35.48
N GLU A 484 1.97 11.31 -34.76
CA GLU A 484 3.31 11.91 -34.70
C GLU A 484 3.97 11.96 -36.10
N ALA A 485 3.93 10.85 -36.85
CA ALA A 485 4.46 10.80 -38.23
C ALA A 485 3.73 11.74 -39.20
N GLU A 486 2.45 12.03 -38.97
CA GLU A 486 1.65 13.00 -39.73
C GLU A 486 1.87 14.46 -39.26
N GLY A 487 2.77 14.70 -38.29
CA GLY A 487 3.17 16.03 -37.81
C GLY A 487 2.47 16.52 -36.54
N GLY A 488 1.72 15.66 -35.84
CA GLY A 488 1.09 16.00 -34.58
C GLY A 488 2.08 16.16 -33.41
N LYS A 489 1.73 16.99 -32.44
CA LYS A 489 2.53 17.29 -31.25
C LYS A 489 2.04 16.50 -30.03
N HIS A 490 2.99 15.89 -29.32
CA HIS A 490 2.70 15.20 -28.05
C HIS A 490 2.16 16.17 -27.00
N ASN A 491 1.17 15.72 -26.21
CA ASN A 491 0.39 16.49 -25.24
C ASN A 491 -0.43 17.66 -25.81
N VAL A 492 -0.61 17.74 -27.13
CA VAL A 492 -1.43 18.75 -27.81
C VAL A 492 -2.39 18.09 -28.80
N ASP A 493 -1.86 17.26 -29.70
CA ASP A 493 -2.61 16.57 -30.74
C ASP A 493 -2.81 15.07 -30.42
N PHE A 494 -1.94 14.50 -29.58
CA PHE A 494 -2.06 13.15 -29.05
C PHE A 494 -1.46 13.04 -27.64
N TRP A 495 -1.89 12.04 -26.89
CA TRP A 495 -1.53 11.83 -25.48
C TRP A 495 -1.21 10.36 -25.21
N ASP A 496 -0.52 10.11 -24.10
CA ASP A 496 -0.24 8.76 -23.64
C ASP A 496 -1.44 8.14 -22.93
N TRP A 497 -1.49 6.82 -22.93
CA TRP A 497 -2.42 6.09 -22.09
C TRP A 497 -2.05 6.27 -20.62
N ILE A 498 -3.04 6.53 -19.77
CA ILE A 498 -2.83 6.66 -18.32
C ILE A 498 -2.63 5.27 -17.70
N VAL A 499 -1.42 5.03 -17.21
CA VAL A 499 -0.97 3.77 -16.61
C VAL A 499 -1.23 3.76 -15.10
N GLY A 500 -1.18 4.91 -14.44
CA GLY A 500 -1.39 5.04 -13.00
C GLY A 500 -2.77 4.60 -12.53
N VAL A 501 -2.78 3.83 -11.44
CA VAL A 501 -3.98 3.45 -10.68
C VAL A 501 -3.69 3.62 -9.18
N PRO A 502 -3.95 4.81 -8.58
CA PRO A 502 -4.47 6.03 -9.20
C PRO A 502 -3.44 6.74 -10.11
N ILE A 503 -3.90 7.71 -10.90
CA ILE A 503 -3.03 8.50 -11.79
C ILE A 503 -1.82 9.09 -11.05
N LYS A 504 -0.63 8.98 -11.64
CA LYS A 504 0.62 9.52 -11.10
C LYS A 504 0.77 10.99 -11.48
N GLY A 505 1.43 11.79 -10.64
CA GLY A 505 1.50 13.25 -10.83
C GLY A 505 2.22 13.74 -12.09
N HIS A 506 2.96 12.88 -12.79
CA HIS A 506 3.64 13.20 -14.05
C HIS A 506 2.84 12.78 -15.30
N GLU A 507 1.73 12.07 -15.15
CA GLU A 507 0.91 11.62 -16.28
C GLU A 507 -0.05 12.74 -16.73
N HIS A 508 -0.24 12.89 -18.04
CA HIS A 508 -1.15 13.90 -18.58
C HIS A 508 -2.62 13.46 -18.44
N HIS A 509 -3.47 14.31 -17.86
CA HIS A 509 -4.86 13.99 -17.53
C HIS A 509 -5.74 13.62 -18.73
N HIS A 510 -5.46 14.18 -19.92
CA HIS A 510 -6.30 13.97 -21.10
C HIS A 510 -6.44 12.49 -21.51
N GLY A 511 -5.35 11.72 -21.46
CA GLY A 511 -5.36 10.31 -21.88
C GLY A 511 -5.65 10.08 -23.38
N CYS A 512 -5.65 8.81 -23.79
CA CYS A 512 -5.94 8.39 -25.16
C CYS A 512 -6.78 7.10 -25.21
N ILE A 513 -7.09 6.61 -26.40
CA ILE A 513 -7.76 5.32 -26.61
C ILE A 513 -6.68 4.24 -26.66
N ARG A 514 -6.83 3.18 -25.87
CA ARG A 514 -6.09 1.92 -26.00
C ARG A 514 -6.97 0.87 -26.65
N LYS A 515 -6.47 0.23 -27.72
CA LYS A 515 -7.21 -0.78 -28.50
C LYS A 515 -6.47 -2.11 -28.52
N TRP A 516 -7.15 -3.18 -28.11
CA TRP A 516 -6.65 -4.55 -28.18
C TRP A 516 -7.10 -5.27 -29.46
N PHE A 517 -8.35 -5.05 -29.89
CA PHE A 517 -8.91 -5.73 -31.06
C PHE A 517 -9.62 -4.78 -32.01
N ASN A 518 -9.45 -5.00 -33.31
CA ASN A 518 -10.19 -4.29 -34.35
C ASN A 518 -11.65 -4.78 -34.42
N PRO A 519 -12.59 -3.93 -34.88
CA PRO A 519 -13.95 -4.36 -35.15
C PRO A 519 -13.97 -5.42 -36.26
N VAL A 520 -14.66 -6.53 -36.01
CA VAL A 520 -14.84 -7.62 -36.97
C VAL A 520 -15.51 -7.10 -38.25
N GLN A 521 -15.03 -7.55 -39.41
CA GLN A 521 -15.56 -7.20 -40.74
C GLN A 521 -16.07 -8.46 -41.43
N ILE A 522 -17.38 -8.56 -41.65
CA ILE A 522 -18.02 -9.72 -42.28
C ILE A 522 -19.17 -9.29 -43.19
N GLN A 523 -19.67 -10.23 -44.01
CA GLN A 523 -20.95 -10.06 -44.70
C GLN A 523 -22.11 -10.31 -43.74
N TYR A 524 -23.07 -9.40 -43.68
CA TYR A 524 -24.31 -9.55 -42.92
C TYR A 524 -25.48 -8.85 -43.62
N THR A 525 -26.70 -9.23 -43.26
CA THR A 525 -27.92 -8.58 -43.75
C THR A 525 -28.27 -7.41 -42.83
N ASP A 526 -28.35 -6.20 -43.38
CA ASP A 526 -28.74 -5.01 -42.62
C ASP A 526 -30.26 -4.96 -42.33
N ASN A 527 -30.69 -3.92 -41.61
CA ASN A 527 -32.09 -3.72 -41.24
C ASN A 527 -33.02 -3.48 -42.45
N GLU A 528 -32.47 -3.19 -43.63
CA GLU A 528 -33.20 -2.98 -44.88
C GLU A 528 -33.23 -4.26 -45.74
N GLY A 529 -32.71 -5.38 -45.22
CA GLY A 529 -32.68 -6.67 -45.92
C GLY A 529 -31.55 -6.79 -46.94
N LYS A 530 -30.60 -5.84 -46.98
CA LYS A 530 -29.49 -5.83 -47.94
C LYS A 530 -28.25 -6.49 -47.35
N THR A 531 -27.57 -7.31 -48.17
CA THR A 531 -26.26 -7.85 -47.82
C THR A 531 -25.19 -6.76 -47.92
N VAL A 532 -24.54 -6.47 -46.80
CA VAL A 532 -23.46 -5.47 -46.69
C VAL A 532 -22.22 -6.10 -46.06
N PHE A 533 -21.05 -5.56 -46.39
CA PHE A 533 -19.78 -5.94 -45.74
C PHE A 533 -19.40 -4.87 -44.71
N GLY A 534 -19.28 -5.28 -43.45
CA GLY A 534 -18.98 -4.36 -42.36
C GLY A 534 -19.02 -5.02 -40.99
N THR A 535 -19.08 -4.20 -39.95
CA THR A 535 -19.29 -4.66 -38.58
C THR A 535 -20.79 -4.76 -38.29
N PRO A 536 -21.34 -5.95 -37.98
CA PRO A 536 -22.76 -6.09 -37.67
C PRO A 536 -23.16 -5.33 -36.40
N PRO A 537 -24.36 -4.73 -36.36
CA PRO A 537 -24.94 -4.23 -35.12
C PRO A 537 -25.07 -5.34 -34.06
N GLY A 538 -24.92 -4.97 -32.78
CA GLY A 538 -25.07 -5.90 -31.64
C GLY A 538 -23.82 -6.71 -31.28
N TYR A 539 -22.77 -6.70 -32.12
CA TYR A 539 -21.52 -7.40 -31.80
C TYR A 539 -20.68 -6.66 -30.76
N TYR A 540 -20.89 -5.36 -30.60
CA TYR A 540 -20.18 -4.53 -29.64
C TYR A 540 -21.15 -3.66 -28.85
N SER A 541 -20.78 -3.37 -27.60
CA SER A 541 -21.45 -2.38 -26.76
C SER A 541 -20.42 -1.46 -26.12
N ILE A 542 -20.87 -0.34 -25.57
CA ILE A 542 -20.03 0.60 -24.84
C ILE A 542 -20.60 0.79 -23.44
N SER A 543 -19.74 0.80 -22.44
CA SER A 543 -20.01 1.37 -21.12
C SER A 543 -19.25 2.67 -20.94
N TYR A 544 -19.91 3.68 -20.37
CA TYR A 544 -19.36 5.03 -20.23
C TYR A 544 -19.77 5.67 -18.90
N ASP A 545 -18.78 5.93 -18.04
CA ASP A 545 -18.92 6.82 -16.86
C ASP A 545 -18.36 8.21 -17.20
N PRO A 546 -19.22 9.21 -17.49
CA PRO A 546 -18.82 10.57 -17.79
C PRO A 546 -18.52 11.38 -16.54
N VAL A 547 -17.70 12.42 -16.68
CA VAL A 547 -17.55 13.43 -15.63
C VAL A 547 -18.19 14.77 -16.00
N GLY A 548 -19.15 15.17 -15.18
CA GLY A 548 -20.02 16.32 -15.40
C GLY A 548 -19.46 17.73 -15.30
N VAL A 549 -18.28 17.86 -14.70
CA VAL A 549 -17.74 19.17 -14.31
C VAL A 549 -16.62 19.54 -15.25
N ASN A 550 -16.84 20.56 -16.08
CA ASN A 550 -15.78 21.14 -16.90
C ASN A 550 -14.71 21.75 -16.01
N LYS A 551 -13.44 21.55 -16.38
CA LYS A 551 -12.30 22.04 -15.59
C LYS A 551 -11.08 22.18 -16.49
N GLU A 552 -10.42 23.33 -16.42
CA GLU A 552 -9.19 23.60 -17.17
C GLU A 552 -8.07 22.66 -16.73
N ASN A 553 -7.20 22.26 -17.67
CA ASN A 553 -6.14 21.26 -17.42
C ASN A 553 -5.26 21.60 -16.21
N LYS A 554 -4.93 22.88 -16.01
CA LYS A 554 -4.08 23.35 -14.89
C LYS A 554 -4.71 23.19 -13.50
N LEU A 555 -6.03 23.01 -13.44
CA LEU A 555 -6.79 22.87 -12.20
C LEU A 555 -7.13 21.41 -11.88
N ILE A 556 -6.85 20.49 -12.80
CA ILE A 556 -7.01 19.05 -12.60
C ILE A 556 -5.82 18.56 -11.79
N THR A 557 -6.11 17.72 -10.80
CA THR A 557 -5.13 17.08 -9.92
C THR A 557 -5.45 15.59 -9.82
N ASN A 558 -4.54 14.79 -9.27
CA ASN A 558 -4.72 13.35 -9.03
C ASN A 558 -5.92 12.96 -8.15
N LYS A 559 -6.58 13.92 -7.48
CA LYS A 559 -7.79 13.70 -6.68
C LYS A 559 -9.08 13.72 -7.50
N HIS A 560 -9.05 14.12 -8.76
CA HIS A 560 -10.23 14.27 -9.60
C HIS A 560 -10.54 13.00 -10.40
N SER A 561 -11.83 12.70 -10.60
CA SER A 561 -12.32 11.62 -11.48
C SER A 561 -11.88 11.79 -12.93
N HIS A 562 -11.80 10.70 -13.67
CA HIS A 562 -11.59 10.69 -15.11
C HIS A 562 -12.81 10.07 -15.81
N ASN A 563 -12.98 10.37 -17.09
CA ASN A 563 -13.98 9.68 -17.90
C ASN A 563 -13.45 8.27 -18.21
N SER A 564 -14.30 7.26 -18.05
CA SER A 564 -13.99 5.89 -18.48
C SER A 564 -14.98 5.44 -19.54
N ILE A 565 -14.49 5.16 -20.75
CA ILE A 565 -15.27 4.61 -21.87
C ILE A 565 -14.68 3.26 -22.24
N GLU A 566 -15.48 2.21 -22.25
CA GLU A 566 -15.04 0.84 -22.49
C GLU A 566 -15.87 0.21 -23.61
N VAL A 567 -15.20 -0.32 -24.64
CA VAL A 567 -15.84 -1.05 -25.74
C VAL A 567 -15.73 -2.54 -25.48
N TRP A 568 -16.87 -3.20 -25.44
CA TRP A 568 -16.99 -4.63 -25.17
C TRP A 568 -17.46 -5.36 -26.42
N MET A 569 -16.79 -6.46 -26.78
CA MET A 569 -17.32 -7.42 -27.74
C MET A 569 -18.32 -8.33 -27.04
N ASN A 570 -19.55 -8.39 -27.54
CA ASN A 570 -20.59 -9.24 -27.02
C ASN A 570 -20.37 -10.70 -27.44
N PRO A 571 -20.89 -11.70 -26.69
CA PRO A 571 -20.87 -13.10 -27.09
C PRO A 571 -21.41 -13.31 -28.50
N ASN A 572 -20.58 -13.86 -29.40
CA ASN A 572 -20.98 -14.20 -30.76
C ASN A 572 -20.18 -15.38 -31.31
N LYS A 573 -20.57 -15.89 -32.48
CA LYS A 573 -19.94 -17.06 -33.10
C LYS A 573 -18.45 -16.88 -33.45
N TYR A 574 -17.96 -15.65 -33.56
CA TYR A 574 -16.56 -15.35 -33.93
C TYR A 574 -15.61 -15.18 -32.75
N ASN A 575 -16.13 -15.10 -31.52
CA ASN A 575 -15.32 -15.07 -30.29
C ASN A 575 -15.61 -16.27 -29.37
N GLY A 576 -16.15 -17.36 -29.93
CA GLY A 576 -16.51 -18.54 -29.16
C GLY A 576 -17.58 -18.28 -28.10
N PHE A 577 -18.47 -17.30 -28.35
CA PHE A 577 -19.50 -16.84 -27.42
C PHE A 577 -18.95 -16.30 -26.09
N LYS A 578 -17.74 -15.71 -26.12
CA LYS A 578 -17.10 -15.08 -24.95
C LYS A 578 -17.16 -13.56 -25.06
N THR A 579 -17.48 -12.87 -23.98
CA THR A 579 -17.34 -11.41 -23.93
C THR A 579 -15.87 -11.00 -23.76
N ALA A 580 -15.44 -9.86 -24.29
CA ALA A 580 -14.08 -9.34 -24.11
C ALA A 580 -14.02 -7.80 -24.16
N LEU A 581 -13.12 -7.19 -23.38
CA LEU A 581 -12.81 -5.75 -23.50
C LEU A 581 -11.88 -5.55 -24.71
N VAL A 582 -12.32 -4.78 -25.71
CA VAL A 582 -11.61 -4.65 -27.00
C VAL A 582 -10.98 -3.29 -27.24
N ALA A 583 -11.49 -2.25 -26.60
CA ALA A 583 -10.89 -0.93 -26.56
C ALA A 583 -11.36 -0.18 -25.31
N ALA A 584 -10.57 0.78 -24.85
CA ALA A 584 -10.94 1.65 -23.74
C ALA A 584 -10.35 3.05 -23.95
N TYR A 585 -11.02 4.06 -23.42
CA TYR A 585 -10.50 5.40 -23.21
C TYR A 585 -10.61 5.71 -21.72
N TYR A 586 -9.52 6.21 -21.15
CA TYR A 586 -9.49 6.68 -19.76
C TYR A 586 -8.77 8.01 -19.73
N GLY A 587 -9.45 9.06 -19.28
CA GLY A 587 -8.87 10.40 -19.27
C GLY A 587 -9.87 11.53 -19.01
N ARG A 588 -9.35 12.73 -18.86
CA ARG A 588 -10.11 13.94 -18.55
C ARG A 588 -9.72 15.09 -19.48
N PRO A 589 -10.48 15.27 -20.58
CA PRO A 589 -10.39 16.49 -21.36
C PRO A 589 -11.04 17.65 -20.58
N GLU A 590 -10.84 18.88 -21.04
CA GLU A 590 -11.32 20.07 -20.32
C GLU A 590 -12.85 20.17 -20.30
N LYS A 591 -13.49 19.62 -21.34
CA LYS A 591 -14.94 19.66 -21.55
C LYS A 591 -15.52 18.25 -21.65
N LEU A 592 -16.68 18.06 -21.04
CA LEU A 592 -17.47 16.82 -21.19
C LEU A 592 -17.79 16.52 -22.68
N GLU A 593 -18.09 17.55 -23.47
CA GLU A 593 -18.42 17.39 -24.89
C GLU A 593 -17.30 16.71 -25.70
N GLU A 594 -16.03 16.89 -25.30
CA GLU A 594 -14.88 16.24 -25.94
C GLU A 594 -14.82 14.75 -25.61
N ALA A 595 -15.07 14.38 -24.35
CA ALA A 595 -15.18 12.97 -23.94
C ALA A 595 -16.37 12.28 -24.61
N ASP A 596 -17.52 12.96 -24.67
CA ASP A 596 -18.72 12.48 -25.38
C ASP A 596 -18.45 12.27 -26.87
N ARG A 597 -17.62 13.14 -27.48
CA ARG A 597 -17.22 13.00 -28.89
C ARG A 597 -16.36 11.76 -29.10
N ILE A 598 -15.45 11.44 -28.18
CA ILE A 598 -14.66 10.20 -28.21
C ILE A 598 -15.60 8.99 -28.13
N CYS A 599 -16.57 9.00 -27.22
CA CYS A 599 -17.58 7.95 -27.09
C CYS A 599 -18.40 7.77 -28.39
N TYR A 600 -18.86 8.87 -29.00
CA TYR A 600 -19.57 8.84 -30.27
C TYR A 600 -18.74 8.22 -31.41
N LEU A 601 -17.45 8.59 -31.51
CA LEU A 601 -16.57 8.05 -32.53
C LEU A 601 -16.30 6.55 -32.31
N LEU A 602 -16.12 6.10 -31.05
CA LEU A 602 -16.02 4.68 -30.72
C LEU A 602 -17.30 3.92 -31.12
N ALA A 603 -18.47 4.51 -30.84
CA ALA A 603 -19.76 3.92 -31.21
C ALA A 603 -19.94 3.77 -32.73
N LYS A 604 -19.45 4.74 -33.52
CA LYS A 604 -19.40 4.63 -34.99
C LYS A 604 -18.39 3.60 -35.47
N TYR A 605 -17.20 3.59 -34.89
CA TYR A 605 -16.11 2.70 -35.31
C TYR A 605 -16.42 1.22 -35.05
N TYR A 606 -17.06 0.90 -33.91
CA TYR A 606 -17.47 -0.45 -33.55
C TYR A 606 -18.96 -0.78 -33.87
N ASN A 607 -19.68 0.15 -34.50
CA ASN A 607 -21.09 0.03 -34.87
C ASN A 607 -22.04 -0.34 -33.70
N CYS A 608 -21.90 0.33 -32.56
CA CYS A 608 -22.63 0.06 -31.31
C CYS A 608 -24.06 0.65 -31.31
N ILE A 609 -24.88 0.31 -32.31
CA ILE A 609 -26.27 0.81 -32.43
C ILE A 609 -27.10 0.31 -31.25
N GLY A 610 -27.76 1.23 -30.52
CA GLY A 610 -28.60 0.95 -29.36
C GLY A 610 -27.87 0.34 -28.15
N ALA A 611 -26.54 0.35 -28.16
CA ALA A 611 -25.70 -0.41 -27.21
C ALA A 611 -24.67 0.44 -26.46
N VAL A 612 -24.79 1.77 -26.51
CA VAL A 612 -23.98 2.69 -25.68
C VAL A 612 -24.71 2.97 -24.38
N GLY A 613 -24.24 2.35 -23.30
CA GLY A 613 -24.66 2.60 -21.92
C GLY A 613 -23.86 3.74 -21.32
N VAL A 614 -24.54 4.82 -20.95
CA VAL A 614 -23.92 5.99 -20.32
C VAL A 614 -24.64 6.33 -19.02
N GLU A 615 -23.89 6.65 -17.96
CA GLU A 615 -24.47 7.17 -16.72
C GLU A 615 -24.93 8.63 -16.90
N VAL A 616 -26.23 8.91 -16.74
CA VAL A 616 -26.81 10.22 -17.11
C VAL A 616 -27.05 11.18 -15.95
N ASN A 617 -26.76 10.76 -14.71
CA ASN A 617 -26.90 11.64 -13.53
C ASN A 617 -25.85 12.76 -13.48
N ARG A 618 -24.87 12.75 -14.38
CA ARG A 618 -23.66 13.56 -14.28
C ARG A 618 -23.57 14.69 -15.30
N GLY A 619 -24.43 14.82 -16.32
CA GLY A 619 -24.25 15.95 -17.26
C GLY A 619 -25.11 15.93 -18.53
N GLU A 620 -24.63 16.62 -19.56
CA GLU A 620 -25.35 16.91 -20.81
C GLU A 620 -25.15 15.84 -21.92
N THR A 621 -24.61 14.66 -21.62
CA THR A 621 -24.24 13.67 -22.67
C THR A 621 -25.38 13.33 -23.63
N VAL A 622 -26.61 13.12 -23.12
CA VAL A 622 -27.78 12.87 -23.98
C VAL A 622 -28.11 14.07 -24.87
N SER A 623 -27.95 15.30 -24.35
CA SER A 623 -28.10 16.53 -25.12
C SER A 623 -27.08 16.61 -26.25
N ASN A 624 -25.82 16.30 -25.99
CA ASN A 624 -24.75 16.28 -27.00
C ASN A 624 -25.04 15.26 -28.11
N PHE A 625 -25.41 14.02 -27.75
CA PHE A 625 -25.82 13.02 -28.74
C PHE A 625 -27.08 13.42 -29.53
N THR A 626 -28.00 14.18 -28.93
CA THR A 626 -29.15 14.75 -29.63
C THR A 626 -28.71 15.78 -30.66
N LYS A 627 -27.84 16.73 -30.28
CA LYS A 627 -27.26 17.75 -31.19
C LYS A 627 -26.59 17.09 -32.41
N TRP A 628 -25.91 15.96 -32.21
CA TRP A 628 -25.21 15.23 -33.29
C TRP A 628 -26.09 14.24 -34.07
N LYS A 629 -27.41 14.18 -33.79
CA LYS A 629 -28.34 13.19 -34.38
C LYS A 629 -27.85 11.74 -34.18
N ALA A 630 -27.24 11.49 -33.01
CA ALA A 630 -26.56 10.24 -32.65
C ALA A 630 -27.33 9.39 -31.62
N LEU A 631 -28.57 9.77 -31.26
CA LEU A 631 -29.39 9.04 -30.29
C LEU A 631 -29.58 7.55 -30.61
N LYS A 632 -29.50 7.17 -31.89
CA LYS A 632 -29.55 5.76 -32.34
C LYS A 632 -28.48 4.86 -31.72
N TYR A 633 -27.38 5.41 -31.18
CA TYR A 633 -26.32 4.64 -30.52
C TYR A 633 -26.61 4.41 -29.04
N LEU A 634 -27.32 5.32 -28.38
CA LEU A 634 -27.58 5.23 -26.95
C LEU A 634 -28.58 4.13 -26.63
N MET A 635 -28.29 3.38 -25.58
CA MET A 635 -29.28 2.46 -25.01
C MET A 635 -30.26 3.21 -24.11
N LYS A 636 -31.41 2.60 -23.85
CA LYS A 636 -32.40 3.11 -22.90
C LYS A 636 -32.19 2.50 -21.52
N ASP A 637 -32.70 3.15 -20.48
CA ASP A 637 -32.56 2.68 -19.10
C ASP A 637 -33.18 1.27 -18.94
N PRO A 638 -32.41 0.25 -18.48
CA PRO A 638 -32.90 -1.12 -18.32
C PRO A 638 -33.74 -1.29 -17.05
N VAL A 639 -34.91 -0.62 -16.98
CA VAL A 639 -35.81 -0.59 -15.80
C VAL A 639 -36.19 -1.99 -15.30
N GLN A 640 -36.24 -2.96 -16.21
CA GLN A 640 -36.61 -4.35 -15.95
C GLN A 640 -35.61 -5.11 -15.05
N ILE A 641 -34.38 -4.63 -14.92
CA ILE A 641 -33.39 -5.18 -13.98
C ILE A 641 -33.75 -4.78 -12.54
N TRP A 642 -34.36 -3.59 -12.37
CA TRP A 642 -34.63 -3.00 -11.05
C TRP A 642 -36.00 -3.39 -10.47
N ASP A 643 -36.99 -3.65 -11.33
CA ASP A 643 -38.37 -3.90 -10.91
C ASP A 643 -38.97 -5.11 -11.63
N THR A 644 -39.11 -6.21 -10.88
CA THR A 644 -39.67 -7.49 -11.36
C THR A 644 -41.20 -7.47 -11.47
N SER A 645 -41.88 -6.43 -10.95
CA SER A 645 -43.33 -6.29 -11.00
C SER A 645 -43.84 -5.62 -12.30
N LEU A 646 -42.98 -4.84 -12.95
CA LEU A 646 -43.26 -4.16 -14.22
C LEU A 646 -43.11 -5.12 -15.41
N LYS A 647 -44.09 -6.01 -15.56
CA LYS A 647 -44.26 -6.78 -16.80
C LYS A 647 -44.55 -5.80 -17.94
N SER A 648 -43.57 -5.56 -18.83
CA SER A 648 -43.70 -5.09 -20.22
C SER A 648 -43.52 -3.62 -20.63
N GLN A 649 -43.03 -2.70 -19.79
CA GLN A 649 -42.64 -1.36 -20.28
C GLN A 649 -41.13 -1.25 -20.59
N VAL A 650 -40.81 -0.88 -21.83
CA VAL A 650 -39.48 -0.40 -22.25
C VAL A 650 -39.40 1.07 -21.85
N SER A 651 -38.36 1.47 -21.10
CA SER A 651 -38.14 2.88 -20.73
C SER A 651 -38.12 3.77 -21.98
N SER A 652 -38.67 4.99 -21.88
CA SER A 652 -38.56 6.00 -22.94
C SER A 652 -37.28 6.83 -22.83
N THR A 653 -36.55 6.76 -21.71
CA THR A 653 -35.39 7.60 -21.39
C THR A 653 -34.08 6.94 -21.83
N TYR A 654 -33.22 7.71 -22.50
CA TYR A 654 -31.87 7.28 -22.90
C TYR A 654 -30.86 7.42 -21.76
N GLY A 655 -29.96 6.43 -21.67
CA GLY A 655 -28.93 6.33 -20.63
C GLY A 655 -29.40 5.65 -19.34
N ILE A 656 -28.45 5.39 -18.44
CA ILE A 656 -28.66 4.61 -17.22
C ILE A 656 -28.53 5.53 -16.00
N VAL A 657 -29.47 5.39 -15.07
CA VAL A 657 -29.48 6.13 -13.80
C VAL A 657 -28.94 5.23 -12.68
N ILE A 658 -27.65 5.37 -12.41
CA ILE A 658 -26.96 4.76 -11.26
C ILE A 658 -26.76 5.89 -10.23
N GLY A 659 -27.70 6.03 -9.30
CA GLY A 659 -27.55 6.97 -8.18
C GLY A 659 -26.76 6.34 -7.02
N ASP A 660 -26.47 7.11 -5.98
CA ASP A 660 -25.92 6.58 -4.73
C ASP A 660 -27.02 5.82 -3.96
N GLY A 661 -26.77 4.56 -3.59
CA GLY A 661 -27.72 3.72 -2.85
C GLY A 661 -27.86 2.28 -3.38
N PRO A 662 -29.05 1.65 -3.24
CA PRO A 662 -29.26 0.23 -3.54
C PRO A 662 -28.89 -0.20 -4.97
N ARG A 663 -29.12 0.66 -5.97
CA ARG A 663 -28.78 0.36 -7.38
C ARG A 663 -27.28 0.20 -7.60
N LYS A 664 -26.44 0.98 -6.89
CA LYS A 664 -24.98 0.89 -6.97
C LYS A 664 -24.47 -0.40 -6.34
N LEU A 665 -25.01 -0.78 -5.17
CA LEU A 665 -24.68 -2.05 -4.50
C LEU A 665 -25.08 -3.26 -5.36
N GLU A 666 -26.26 -3.22 -5.97
CA GLU A 666 -26.72 -4.26 -6.88
C GLU A 666 -25.87 -4.29 -8.17
N GLY A 667 -25.50 -3.13 -8.70
CA GLY A 667 -24.56 -3.03 -9.82
C GLY A 667 -23.19 -3.65 -9.53
N LEU A 668 -22.64 -3.42 -8.33
CA LEU A 668 -21.41 -4.06 -7.87
C LEU A 668 -21.56 -5.57 -7.70
N ARG A 669 -22.70 -6.04 -7.16
CA ARG A 669 -23.03 -7.46 -7.05
C ARG A 669 -23.07 -8.13 -8.43
N LEU A 670 -23.77 -7.52 -9.39
CA LEU A 670 -23.86 -7.98 -10.77
C LEU A 670 -22.50 -7.94 -11.48
N LEU A 671 -21.67 -6.93 -11.20
CA LEU A 671 -20.32 -6.86 -11.74
C LEU A 671 -19.47 -8.03 -11.25
N LYS A 672 -19.53 -8.37 -9.95
CA LYS A 672 -18.86 -9.55 -9.43
C LYS A 672 -19.38 -10.83 -10.10
N GLU A 673 -20.70 -10.99 -10.20
CA GLU A 673 -21.34 -12.13 -10.86
C GLU A 673 -20.86 -12.29 -12.31
N MET A 674 -20.82 -11.19 -13.07
CA MET A 674 -20.33 -11.16 -14.44
C MET A 674 -18.85 -11.55 -14.51
N LEU A 675 -17.97 -10.86 -13.78
CA LEU A 675 -16.52 -11.07 -13.83
C LEU A 675 -16.14 -12.51 -13.50
N TYR A 676 -16.85 -13.13 -12.55
CA TYR A 676 -16.57 -14.48 -12.07
C TYR A 676 -17.33 -15.59 -12.80
N SER A 677 -18.18 -15.26 -13.76
CA SER A 677 -18.88 -16.28 -14.57
C SER A 677 -17.89 -17.11 -15.39
N GLU A 678 -18.08 -18.43 -15.39
CA GLU A 678 -17.27 -19.36 -16.19
C GLU A 678 -17.66 -19.23 -17.67
N ILE A 679 -16.67 -18.99 -18.53
CA ILE A 679 -16.85 -18.86 -19.99
C ILE A 679 -16.10 -19.95 -20.78
N GLY A 680 -15.47 -20.89 -20.09
CA GLY A 680 -14.84 -22.06 -20.71
C GLY A 680 -13.71 -22.63 -19.88
N LYS A 681 -12.91 -23.49 -20.50
CA LYS A 681 -11.65 -24.01 -19.95
C LYS A 681 -10.49 -23.68 -20.88
N ASN A 682 -9.30 -23.50 -20.32
CA ASN A 682 -8.07 -23.35 -21.11
C ASN A 682 -7.50 -24.73 -21.50
N ASP A 683 -6.40 -24.73 -22.25
CA ASP A 683 -5.76 -25.96 -22.75
C ASP A 683 -5.22 -26.87 -21.63
N LEU A 684 -5.04 -26.33 -20.43
CA LEU A 684 -4.62 -27.06 -19.22
C LEU A 684 -5.81 -27.57 -18.39
N GLY A 685 -7.05 -27.34 -18.85
CA GLY A 685 -8.27 -27.73 -18.16
C GLY A 685 -8.73 -26.78 -17.05
N ASN A 686 -8.02 -25.67 -16.82
CA ASN A 686 -8.39 -24.66 -15.82
C ASN A 686 -9.58 -23.83 -16.31
N THR A 687 -10.48 -23.49 -15.39
CA THR A 687 -11.60 -22.58 -15.64
C THR A 687 -11.13 -21.22 -16.14
N VAL A 688 -11.76 -20.73 -17.20
CA VAL A 688 -11.61 -19.37 -17.71
C VAL A 688 -12.86 -18.58 -17.32
N ARG A 689 -12.65 -17.50 -16.57
CA ARG A 689 -13.69 -16.54 -16.16
C ARG A 689 -13.68 -15.27 -17.02
N VAL A 690 -14.75 -14.49 -17.01
CA VAL A 690 -14.85 -13.23 -17.79
C VAL A 690 -13.71 -12.26 -17.51
N PHE A 691 -13.23 -12.11 -16.27
CA PHE A 691 -12.11 -11.20 -16.03
C PHE A 691 -10.82 -11.57 -16.82
N HIS A 692 -10.66 -12.84 -17.23
CA HIS A 692 -9.54 -13.27 -18.08
C HIS A 692 -9.62 -12.76 -19.52
N THR A 693 -10.74 -12.13 -19.92
CA THR A 693 -10.90 -11.47 -21.23
C THR A 693 -10.73 -9.95 -21.16
N ILE A 694 -10.37 -9.45 -19.97
CA ILE A 694 -9.95 -8.06 -19.75
C ILE A 694 -8.42 -8.07 -19.78
N TYR A 695 -7.87 -7.75 -20.95
CA TYR A 695 -6.41 -7.68 -21.17
C TYR A 695 -5.80 -6.35 -20.73
N CYS A 696 -6.61 -5.44 -20.19
CA CYS A 696 -6.13 -4.18 -19.65
C CYS A 696 -5.66 -4.36 -18.21
N TYR A 697 -4.34 -4.35 -18.02
CA TYR A 697 -3.72 -4.39 -16.69
C TYR A 697 -4.34 -3.37 -15.72
N GLN A 698 -4.54 -2.12 -16.15
CA GLN A 698 -5.07 -1.06 -15.29
C GLN A 698 -6.50 -1.33 -14.80
N HIS A 699 -7.36 -1.96 -15.61
CA HIS A 699 -8.72 -2.30 -15.18
C HIS A 699 -8.70 -3.41 -14.12
N ILE A 700 -7.84 -4.43 -14.30
CA ILE A 700 -7.67 -5.51 -13.31
C ILE A 700 -7.04 -4.97 -12.01
N LEU A 701 -6.05 -4.09 -12.13
CA LEU A 701 -5.42 -3.45 -10.97
C LEU A 701 -6.42 -2.56 -10.21
N GLU A 702 -7.29 -1.84 -10.91
CA GLU A 702 -8.33 -1.03 -10.28
C GLU A 702 -9.38 -1.89 -9.57
N LEU A 703 -9.79 -3.02 -10.18
CA LEU A 703 -10.63 -4.02 -9.51
C LEU A 703 -9.98 -4.58 -8.26
N LYS A 704 -8.65 -4.81 -8.26
CA LYS A 704 -7.87 -5.29 -7.10
C LYS A 704 -7.75 -4.23 -5.99
N LYS A 705 -7.73 -2.94 -6.33
CA LYS A 705 -7.64 -1.82 -5.37
C LYS A 705 -8.99 -1.30 -4.91
N TRP A 706 -10.09 -1.81 -5.47
CA TRP A 706 -11.44 -1.31 -5.21
C TRP A 706 -11.82 -1.33 -3.72
N ASN A 707 -12.41 -0.22 -3.27
CA ASN A 707 -13.05 -0.08 -1.96
C ASN A 707 -14.27 0.86 -2.06
N SER A 708 -15.05 0.99 -0.98
CA SER A 708 -16.32 1.73 -0.99
C SER A 708 -16.19 3.26 -0.94
N ILE A 709 -15.00 3.79 -0.68
CA ILE A 709 -14.76 5.23 -0.41
C ILE A 709 -13.95 5.89 -1.54
N GLY A 710 -13.07 5.13 -2.19
CA GLY A 710 -12.16 5.62 -3.22
C GLY A 710 -12.83 5.92 -4.57
N ASN A 711 -12.05 6.55 -5.44
CA ASN A 711 -12.46 6.90 -6.79
C ASN A 711 -12.02 5.82 -7.79
N PHE A 712 -12.98 5.13 -8.39
CA PHE A 712 -12.76 3.97 -9.25
C PHE A 712 -13.56 4.10 -10.55
N ASP A 713 -13.19 5.06 -11.41
CA ASP A 713 -13.97 5.41 -12.60
C ASP A 713 -14.05 4.24 -13.62
N ARG A 714 -13.02 3.37 -13.72
CA ARG A 714 -13.10 2.16 -14.57
C ARG A 714 -14.08 1.16 -13.99
N VAL A 715 -14.08 0.97 -12.66
CA VAL A 715 -15.08 0.10 -12.02
C VAL A 715 -16.49 0.65 -12.21
N SER A 716 -16.69 1.97 -12.13
CA SER A 716 -17.99 2.60 -12.41
C SER A 716 -18.49 2.31 -13.82
N SER A 717 -17.62 2.42 -14.84
CA SER A 717 -17.99 2.02 -16.22
C SER A 717 -18.28 0.52 -16.32
N MET A 718 -17.50 -0.34 -15.67
CA MET A 718 -17.78 -1.78 -15.64
C MET A 718 -19.12 -2.15 -14.98
N ILE A 719 -19.63 -1.35 -14.04
CA ILE A 719 -20.99 -1.57 -13.50
C ILE A 719 -22.05 -1.41 -14.60
N ILE A 720 -21.91 -0.41 -15.47
CA ILE A 720 -22.79 -0.24 -16.64
C ILE A 720 -22.72 -1.47 -17.55
N ARG A 721 -21.51 -2.01 -17.78
CA ARG A 721 -21.35 -3.25 -18.53
C ARG A 721 -22.06 -4.44 -17.86
N ALA A 722 -21.98 -4.57 -16.55
CA ALA A 722 -22.67 -5.63 -15.82
C ALA A 722 -24.20 -5.56 -15.98
N LEU A 723 -24.77 -4.35 -16.05
CA LEU A 723 -26.19 -4.16 -16.34
C LEU A 723 -26.55 -4.58 -17.77
N GLN A 724 -25.73 -4.22 -18.76
CA GLN A 724 -25.91 -4.68 -20.14
C GLN A 724 -25.87 -6.21 -20.23
N TRP A 725 -24.89 -6.83 -19.57
CA TRP A 725 -24.74 -8.28 -19.50
C TRP A 725 -25.99 -8.95 -18.90
N LYS A 726 -26.50 -8.43 -17.77
CA LYS A 726 -27.70 -8.97 -17.13
C LYS A 726 -28.97 -8.76 -17.98
N LEU A 727 -29.06 -7.64 -18.69
CA LEU A 727 -30.19 -7.38 -19.59
C LEU A 727 -30.26 -8.43 -20.70
N CYS A 728 -29.13 -8.78 -21.31
CA CYS A 728 -29.06 -9.81 -22.34
C CYS A 728 -29.58 -11.16 -21.83
N ASP A 729 -29.22 -11.56 -20.60
CA ASP A 729 -29.74 -12.79 -19.99
C ASP A 729 -31.26 -12.76 -19.82
N VAL A 730 -31.82 -11.62 -19.37
CA VAL A 730 -33.26 -11.44 -19.18
C VAL A 730 -34.00 -11.50 -20.53
N GLU A 731 -33.46 -10.87 -21.57
CA GLU A 731 -34.05 -10.90 -22.92
C GLU A 731 -33.99 -12.30 -23.54
N ALA A 732 -32.85 -12.99 -23.41
CA ALA A 732 -32.70 -14.36 -23.88
C ALA A 732 -33.68 -15.33 -23.20
N ALA A 733 -33.90 -15.18 -21.89
CA ALA A 733 -34.87 -15.99 -21.15
C ALA A 733 -36.32 -15.79 -21.66
N LYS A 734 -36.69 -14.55 -22.03
CA LYS A 734 -38.01 -14.26 -22.62
C LYS A 734 -38.16 -14.90 -24.00
N GLU A 735 -37.15 -14.80 -24.86
CA GLU A 735 -37.19 -15.44 -26.18
C GLU A 735 -37.28 -16.97 -26.07
N LEU A 736 -36.55 -17.57 -25.13
CA LEU A 736 -36.61 -19.01 -24.85
C LEU A 736 -37.99 -19.46 -24.39
N ALA A 737 -38.70 -18.65 -23.59
CA ALA A 737 -40.06 -18.96 -23.15
C ALA A 737 -41.08 -19.01 -24.31
N HIS A 738 -40.80 -18.32 -25.43
CA HIS A 738 -41.66 -18.28 -26.61
C HIS A 738 -41.25 -19.29 -27.71
N ARG A 739 -40.13 -20.01 -27.57
CA ARG A 739 -39.75 -21.06 -28.53
C ARG A 739 -40.63 -22.29 -28.36
N LYS A 740 -41.31 -22.72 -29.42
CA LYS A 740 -41.92 -24.05 -29.48
C LYS A 740 -40.80 -25.10 -29.38
N LYS A 741 -40.89 -26.03 -28.42
CA LYS A 741 -40.05 -27.23 -28.41
C LYS A 741 -40.23 -27.94 -29.75
N VAL A 742 -39.14 -28.22 -30.46
CA VAL A 742 -39.16 -29.14 -31.59
C VAL A 742 -39.57 -30.50 -31.01
N ILE A 743 -40.71 -31.01 -31.45
CA ILE A 743 -41.09 -32.39 -31.20
C ILE A 743 -40.13 -33.20 -32.06
N ASP A 744 -39.30 -34.01 -31.41
CA ASP A 744 -38.37 -34.94 -32.05
C ASP A 744 -39.20 -35.89 -32.92
N ASP A 745 -39.22 -35.63 -34.22
CA ASP A 745 -39.80 -36.55 -35.18
C ASP A 745 -38.82 -37.72 -35.28
N LYS A 746 -39.24 -38.92 -34.87
CA LYS A 746 -38.44 -40.16 -34.79
C LYS A 746 -37.99 -40.69 -36.16
N ASN A 747 -37.75 -39.80 -37.12
CA ASN A 747 -37.25 -40.03 -38.46
C ASN A 747 -35.93 -39.29 -38.70
N ASN A 748 -35.08 -39.17 -37.67
CA ASN A 748 -33.74 -38.67 -37.85
C ASN A 748 -32.97 -39.61 -38.80
N ILE A 749 -32.37 -39.07 -39.85
CA ILE A 749 -31.60 -39.84 -40.85
C ILE A 749 -30.42 -40.58 -40.20
N LEU A 750 -29.92 -40.06 -39.08
CA LEU A 750 -28.82 -40.61 -38.28
C LEU A 750 -29.23 -41.83 -37.43
N THR A 751 -30.51 -42.18 -37.37
CA THR A 751 -31.02 -43.33 -36.59
C THR A 751 -31.57 -44.44 -37.48
N ARG A 752 -31.20 -44.49 -38.76
CA ARG A 752 -31.59 -45.56 -39.68
C ARG A 752 -30.49 -46.61 -39.79
N ASP A 753 -30.86 -47.88 -39.90
CA ASP A 753 -29.97 -49.06 -39.85
C ASP A 753 -28.86 -49.11 -40.93
N TRP A 754 -28.86 -48.20 -41.90
CA TRP A 754 -27.89 -48.14 -42.99
C TRP A 754 -26.86 -47.01 -42.87
N PHE A 755 -26.86 -46.25 -41.76
CA PHE A 755 -25.88 -45.19 -41.47
C PHE A 755 -24.93 -45.54 -40.31
#